data_AF-A0AAU6AEW8-F1
#
_entry.id   AF-A0AAU6AEW8-F1
#
_cell.length_a   1.000
_cell.length_b   1.000
_cell.length_c   1.000
_cell.angle_alpha   90.00
_cell.angle_beta   90.00
_cell.angle_gamma   90.00
#
_symmetry.space_group_name_H-M   'P 1'
#
loop_
_entity.id
_entity.type
_entity.pdbx_description
1 polymer ?
#
loop_
_entity_poly.entity_id
_entity_poly.type
_entity_poly.pdbx_seq_one_letter_code
_entity_poly.pdbx_strand_id
1 'polypeptide(L)'
;MPRPSRRQILLATSVVAAAVALPPQSAGAATAGPRPVLTAFPPADVRLLESPFLANMRRTCAYLLFIDADRLLHTFRLNVGLPSSAEPCGGWEAPGIQLRGHTTGHLLSALAQAHAHTGDDAYAAKARSIVSVLAQCQQSAPAAGHHRGYLSAFPESVFDQLEAGGKPWAPYYTLHKIMAGLLDQYELSGNEQALAVLLDMAAWVDARTSPLSYERMQTVLNVEFGGMNDVLARLHLVTGDATHLLTARRFDHESLYAPLAAGRDELAGHHANTEIAKIVGAVPSYEATGERRYLDIADHFWTTVVRDHSYAIGGNSNQELFGPPGEIVSRLSEVTCENCNSYNMLKLGRQLFLHQPSRADRMDHYEWTLYNQMLGEQDPDSEHGFVTYYTGLWAASERQPKGGLGAAPGSYSGDYDNFSCDHGSGLETHTKFADSIYFRTRGTRGPALYVNLFIPSEVHWREVGVTIRQETEYPTADRTRLTVTGGEARFTLRIRVPGWMAGSGRPAVLKVNGRHVPVRPEPGTYATVDRRWCSGDTVELVLPREPLWQAAPDNPQVKSLSYGPLVLAGEYGDTALATLPSVRPDTLRPAPGSATAFTALADDRRVQLRPFHEVQHQRYNVYWAVRPRPARERDIVRYPFDEGNGTSAADRTGAFADATLVGATWDDSDGVRSVSLDGHGGHVALPVGLPSGLDELTLGVRVRVDTLAASARVFDLGFHKETYLFLAATTGAGRARAALKIAGMQAEEFIDAGAPLPVGRWTHVALTLAGGTGVLYVDGVEAGRNSAMVASPLLLGASTRNYLGRSQNATHPYLHGAVRDFRLHNRALSASEVARLAVG
;
A
#
# COMPACT_ATOMS: atom_id res chain seq x y z
N MET A 1 7.18 58.21 -35.79
CA MET A 1 5.93 57.74 -35.13
C MET A 1 5.29 56.69 -36.02
N PRO A 2 4.61 55.63 -35.52
CA PRO A 2 4.24 55.31 -34.13
C PRO A 2 4.81 53.97 -33.60
N ARG A 3 4.79 53.80 -32.27
CA ARG A 3 4.97 52.53 -31.55
C ARG A 3 3.68 51.69 -31.61
N PRO A 4 3.80 50.36 -31.65
CA PRO A 4 3.22 49.49 -30.60
C PRO A 4 4.16 48.29 -30.31
N SER A 5 4.07 47.47 -29.26
CA SER A 5 3.49 47.49 -27.91
C SER A 5 4.21 46.39 -27.09
N ARG A 6 4.16 46.47 -25.76
CA ARG A 6 5.00 45.77 -24.75
C ARG A 6 4.69 44.28 -24.47
N ARG A 7 4.36 43.46 -25.47
CA ARG A 7 4.18 42.01 -25.25
C ARG A 7 4.90 41.20 -26.31
N GLN A 8 5.71 40.25 -25.83
CA GLN A 8 6.39 39.19 -26.58
C GLN A 8 7.61 39.66 -27.38
N ILE A 9 8.79 39.52 -26.77
CA ILE A 9 10.04 38.98 -27.34
C ILE A 9 11.03 38.99 -26.18
N LEU A 10 11.38 37.81 -25.66
CA LEU A 10 12.66 37.54 -25.02
C LEU A 10 12.85 36.02 -25.00
N LEU A 11 13.35 35.53 -26.13
CA LEU A 11 14.11 34.30 -26.23
C LEU A 11 15.52 34.56 -25.67
N ALA A 12 15.99 33.61 -24.87
CA ALA A 12 17.37 33.18 -24.71
C ALA A 12 18.45 34.24 -24.39
N THR A 13 18.78 34.38 -23.10
CA THR A 13 20.18 34.52 -22.67
C THR A 13 20.35 34.00 -21.24
N SER A 14 21.26 33.02 -21.13
CA SER A 14 22.02 32.57 -19.96
C SER A 14 22.09 33.54 -18.76
N VAL A 15 21.68 33.06 -17.58
CA VAL A 15 22.17 33.55 -16.29
C VAL A 15 22.47 32.36 -15.39
N VAL A 16 23.75 32.18 -15.10
CA VAL A 16 24.26 31.40 -13.98
C VAL A 16 23.69 32.01 -12.69
N ALA A 17 22.73 31.34 -12.07
CA ALA A 17 22.27 31.72 -10.74
C ALA A 17 23.22 31.08 -9.72
N ALA A 18 24.14 31.90 -9.19
CA ALA A 18 24.90 31.56 -8.00
C ALA A 18 23.92 31.24 -6.86
N ALA A 19 23.99 30.01 -6.35
CA ALA A 19 23.36 29.64 -5.10
C ALA A 19 24.05 30.46 -3.99
N VAL A 20 23.40 31.52 -3.53
CA VAL A 20 23.82 32.24 -2.32
C VAL A 20 23.54 31.29 -1.16
N ALA A 21 24.59 30.65 -0.67
CA ALA A 21 24.56 29.96 0.61
C ALA A 21 24.19 30.99 1.70
N LEU A 22 22.98 30.90 2.22
CA LEU A 22 22.61 31.60 3.44
C LEU A 22 23.45 31.01 4.58
N PRO A 23 24.13 31.84 5.40
CA PRO A 23 24.88 31.34 6.53
C PRO A 23 23.92 30.69 7.55
N PRO A 24 24.38 29.70 8.33
CA PRO A 24 23.56 29.08 9.36
C PRO A 24 23.10 30.17 10.33
N GLN A 25 21.78 30.37 10.44
CA GLN A 25 21.22 31.23 11.48
C GLN A 25 21.61 30.64 12.83
N SER A 26 22.27 31.48 13.63
CA SER A 26 22.59 31.22 15.03
C SER A 26 21.36 30.70 15.77
N ALA A 27 21.54 29.59 16.50
CA ALA A 27 20.54 28.99 17.37
C ALA A 27 20.01 30.02 18.38
N GLY A 28 18.90 30.68 18.02
CA GLY A 28 18.09 31.44 18.94
C GLY A 28 17.44 30.49 19.95
N ALA A 29 17.20 30.98 21.17
CA ALA A 29 16.56 30.25 22.26
C ALA A 29 15.39 29.39 21.74
N ALA A 30 15.40 28.09 22.06
CA ALA A 30 14.43 27.11 21.61
C ALA A 30 13.00 27.57 21.94
N THR A 31 12.32 28.18 20.96
CA THR A 31 10.87 28.31 21.01
C THR A 31 10.31 26.90 20.91
N ALA A 32 9.55 26.45 21.91
CA ALA A 32 8.91 25.14 21.88
C ALA A 32 8.18 24.98 20.53
N GLY A 33 8.59 23.96 19.76
CA GLY A 33 8.04 23.72 18.42
C GLY A 33 6.53 23.45 18.45
N PRO A 34 5.87 23.41 17.27
CA PRO A 34 4.44 23.26 17.16
C PRO A 34 4.03 21.91 17.75
N ARG A 35 3.15 21.96 18.74
CA ARG A 35 2.64 20.76 19.41
C ARG A 35 1.31 20.33 18.80
N PRO A 36 0.98 19.03 18.82
CA PRO A 36 -0.32 18.55 18.42
C PRO A 36 -1.48 19.26 19.15
N VAL A 37 -2.60 19.43 18.46
CA VAL A 37 -3.83 20.04 19.00
C VAL A 37 -4.56 19.05 19.92
N LEU A 38 -4.46 17.77 19.60
CA LEU A 38 -4.98 16.67 20.40
C LEU A 38 -3.87 15.94 21.13
N THR A 39 -4.24 15.23 22.20
CA THR A 39 -3.35 14.38 22.98
C THR A 39 -3.99 13.01 23.12
N ALA A 40 -3.18 11.96 23.02
CA ALA A 40 -3.61 10.60 23.32
C ALA A 40 -3.86 10.41 24.81
N PHE A 41 -4.69 9.43 25.14
CA PHE A 41 -4.77 8.95 26.51
C PHE A 41 -3.53 8.11 26.84
N PRO A 42 -3.03 8.17 28.09
CA PRO A 42 -2.10 7.16 28.57
C PRO A 42 -2.70 5.75 28.33
N PRO A 43 -1.91 4.76 27.89
CA PRO A 43 -2.41 3.41 27.63
C PRO A 43 -3.21 2.81 28.80
N ALA A 44 -2.75 3.02 30.04
CA ALA A 44 -3.40 2.54 31.26
C ALA A 44 -4.80 3.13 31.51
N ASP A 45 -5.15 4.24 30.84
CA ASP A 45 -6.44 4.90 30.98
C ASP A 45 -7.47 4.43 29.94
N VAL A 46 -7.08 3.58 28.98
CA VAL A 46 -8.01 3.01 27.98
C VAL A 46 -7.94 1.49 28.01
N ARG A 47 -8.99 0.87 28.54
CA ARG A 47 -9.09 -0.58 28.65
C ARG A 47 -9.98 -1.15 27.56
N LEU A 48 -9.47 -2.11 26.79
CA LEU A 48 -10.30 -2.89 25.85
C LEU A 48 -11.26 -3.81 26.62
N LEU A 49 -12.44 -4.01 26.05
CA LEU A 49 -13.43 -5.00 26.50
C LEU A 49 -13.47 -6.17 25.51
N GLU A 50 -14.20 -7.23 25.86
CA GLU A 50 -14.33 -8.43 25.02
C GLU A 50 -14.72 -8.06 23.59
N SER A 51 -13.83 -8.44 22.66
CA SER A 51 -13.89 -8.13 21.24
C SER A 51 -12.80 -8.91 20.50
N PRO A 52 -12.86 -9.03 19.16
CA PRO A 52 -11.76 -9.60 18.36
C PRO A 52 -10.42 -8.88 18.60
N PHE A 53 -10.43 -7.57 18.86
CA PHE A 53 -9.22 -6.80 19.18
C PHE A 53 -8.56 -7.25 20.48
N LEU A 54 -9.34 -7.46 21.55
CA LEU A 54 -8.80 -7.97 22.81
C LEU A 54 -8.33 -9.42 22.67
N ALA A 55 -9.01 -10.24 21.86
CA ALA A 55 -8.56 -11.60 21.56
C ALA A 55 -7.19 -11.62 20.87
N ASN A 56 -6.99 -10.78 19.85
CA ASN A 56 -5.69 -10.66 19.18
C ASN A 56 -4.60 -10.17 20.15
N MET A 57 -4.91 -9.14 20.95
CA MET A 57 -3.98 -8.63 21.96
C MET A 57 -3.55 -9.73 22.94
N ARG A 58 -4.49 -10.56 23.41
CA ARG A 58 -4.19 -11.67 24.34
C ARG A 58 -3.22 -12.70 23.74
N ARG A 59 -3.41 -13.09 22.47
CA ARG A 59 -2.51 -14.03 21.78
C ARG A 59 -1.09 -13.46 21.65
N THR A 60 -0.96 -12.22 21.20
CA THR A 60 0.35 -11.56 21.11
C THR A 60 0.98 -11.42 22.49
N CYS A 61 0.22 -11.00 23.50
CA CYS A 61 0.67 -10.94 24.89
C CYS A 61 1.17 -12.30 25.42
N ALA A 62 0.55 -13.42 25.02
CA ALA A 62 1.05 -14.76 25.36
C ALA A 62 2.41 -15.03 24.69
N TYR A 63 2.55 -14.72 23.40
CA TYR A 63 3.81 -14.87 22.68
C TYR A 63 4.95 -14.03 23.29
N LEU A 64 4.66 -12.79 23.69
CA LEU A 64 5.64 -11.90 24.32
C LEU A 64 6.25 -12.50 25.60
N LEU A 65 5.49 -13.28 26.38
CA LEU A 65 6.01 -13.99 27.55
C LEU A 65 6.68 -15.32 27.17
N PHE A 66 6.16 -16.01 26.17
CA PHE A 66 6.69 -17.28 25.67
C PHE A 66 8.10 -17.17 25.06
N ILE A 67 8.34 -16.21 24.17
CA ILE A 67 9.56 -16.18 23.35
C ILE A 67 10.83 -16.12 24.18
N ASP A 68 11.79 -17.02 23.94
CA ASP A 68 13.04 -17.02 24.70
C ASP A 68 13.93 -15.83 24.31
N ALA A 69 14.12 -14.91 25.27
CA ALA A 69 14.95 -13.73 25.09
C ALA A 69 16.43 -14.08 24.86
N ASP A 70 16.94 -15.17 25.44
CA ASP A 70 18.35 -15.54 25.29
C ASP A 70 18.69 -16.01 23.89
N ARG A 71 17.73 -16.58 23.16
CA ARG A 71 17.87 -16.94 21.74
C ARG A 71 18.03 -15.70 20.86
N LEU A 72 17.22 -14.67 21.08
CA LEU A 72 17.32 -13.39 20.37
C LEU A 72 18.62 -12.65 20.72
N LEU A 73 19.05 -12.73 21.99
CA LEU A 73 20.27 -12.08 22.48
C LEU A 73 21.54 -12.87 22.16
N HIS A 74 21.43 -14.05 21.56
CA HIS A 74 22.56 -14.93 21.25
C HIS A 74 23.61 -14.22 20.39
N THR A 75 23.19 -13.64 19.27
CA THR A 75 24.07 -12.98 18.30
C THR A 75 24.60 -11.63 18.80
N PHE A 76 23.83 -10.89 19.62
CA PHE A 76 24.33 -9.69 20.31
C PHE A 76 25.53 -10.01 21.19
N ARG A 77 25.44 -11.07 22.02
CA ARG A 77 26.54 -11.48 22.91
C ARG A 77 27.78 -11.87 22.11
N LEU A 78 27.61 -12.75 21.12
CA LEU A 78 28.74 -13.22 20.29
C LEU A 78 29.42 -12.07 19.53
N ASN A 79 28.65 -11.09 19.04
CA ASN A 79 29.19 -9.94 18.30
C ASN A 79 30.18 -9.09 19.12
N VAL A 80 30.08 -9.13 20.45
CA VAL A 80 30.97 -8.40 21.37
C VAL A 80 31.82 -9.32 22.25
N GLY A 81 31.95 -10.59 21.86
CA GLY A 81 32.81 -11.56 22.54
C GLY A 81 32.27 -12.08 23.89
N LEU A 82 31.00 -11.81 24.21
CA LEU A 82 30.35 -12.40 25.38
C LEU A 82 29.87 -13.84 25.07
N PRO A 83 29.96 -14.78 26.03
CA PRO A 83 29.54 -16.15 25.81
C PRO A 83 28.02 -16.26 25.67
N SER A 84 27.55 -17.15 24.79
CA SER A 84 26.15 -17.60 24.73
C SER A 84 26.08 -19.07 24.36
N SER A 85 25.29 -19.82 25.11
CA SER A 85 24.96 -21.23 24.83
C SER A 85 23.52 -21.41 24.35
N ALA A 86 22.77 -20.30 24.16
CA ALA A 86 21.39 -20.35 23.69
C ALA A 86 21.34 -20.84 22.24
N GLU A 87 20.28 -21.57 21.90
CA GLU A 87 20.01 -21.95 20.51
C GLU A 87 19.68 -20.70 19.68
N PRO A 88 20.37 -20.43 18.56
CA PRO A 88 20.07 -19.25 17.75
C PRO A 88 18.66 -19.32 17.17
N CYS A 89 18.07 -18.16 16.91
CA CYS A 89 16.87 -18.05 16.07
C CYS A 89 17.19 -18.38 14.60
N GLY A 90 16.17 -18.81 13.85
CA GLY A 90 16.19 -18.97 12.40
C GLY A 90 15.70 -17.71 11.66
N GLY A 91 15.25 -17.89 10.41
CA GLY A 91 14.69 -16.80 9.60
C GLY A 91 15.65 -15.60 9.43
N TRP A 92 15.14 -14.38 9.53
CA TRP A 92 15.94 -13.16 9.41
C TRP A 92 16.78 -12.85 10.67
N GLU A 93 16.54 -13.54 11.77
CA GLU A 93 17.34 -13.46 13.01
C GLU A 93 18.49 -14.49 13.03
N ALA A 94 18.63 -15.31 11.99
CA ALA A 94 19.70 -16.30 11.91
C ALA A 94 21.09 -15.63 11.94
N PRO A 95 22.12 -16.27 12.56
CA PRO A 95 23.42 -15.64 12.80
C PRO A 95 24.14 -15.07 11.56
N GLY A 96 23.88 -15.62 10.38
CA GLY A 96 24.47 -15.17 9.12
C GLY A 96 23.72 -14.04 8.41
N ILE A 97 22.53 -13.65 8.88
CA ILE A 97 21.67 -12.68 8.20
C ILE A 97 21.94 -11.27 8.71
N GLN A 98 22.07 -10.29 7.80
CA GLN A 98 22.46 -8.91 8.13
C GLN A 98 21.34 -8.09 8.79
N LEU A 99 20.09 -8.57 8.81
CA LEU A 99 18.97 -7.93 9.51
C LEU A 99 18.84 -8.31 10.98
N ARG A 100 19.50 -9.39 11.44
CA ARG A 100 19.39 -9.90 12.81
C ARG A 100 19.55 -8.82 13.87
N GLY A 101 18.78 -8.93 14.94
CA GLY A 101 18.62 -7.97 16.03
C GLY A 101 17.44 -7.02 15.85
N HIS A 102 16.84 -6.94 14.67
CA HIS A 102 15.70 -6.04 14.43
C HIS A 102 14.46 -6.47 15.23
N THR A 103 14.23 -7.78 15.38
CA THR A 103 13.09 -8.31 16.15
C THR A 103 13.23 -7.97 17.62
N THR A 104 14.44 -7.97 18.17
CA THR A 104 14.69 -7.57 19.56
C THR A 104 14.19 -6.15 19.84
N GLY A 105 14.37 -5.23 18.89
CA GLY A 105 13.83 -3.87 18.97
C GLY A 105 12.30 -3.84 19.02
N HIS A 106 11.65 -4.53 18.08
CA HIS A 106 10.18 -4.66 18.05
C HIS A 106 9.62 -5.30 19.32
N LEU A 107 10.29 -6.35 19.82
CA LEU A 107 9.93 -7.02 21.07
C LEU A 107 9.96 -6.06 22.26
N LEU A 108 10.96 -5.19 22.34
CA LEU A 108 11.03 -4.16 23.37
C LEU A 108 9.85 -3.18 23.26
N SER A 109 9.50 -2.68 22.07
CA SER A 109 8.31 -1.82 21.90
C SER A 109 7.03 -2.53 22.34
N ALA A 110 6.84 -3.78 21.91
CA ALA A 110 5.64 -4.55 22.24
C ALA A 110 5.53 -4.89 23.74
N LEU A 111 6.64 -5.22 24.41
CA LEU A 111 6.66 -5.44 25.86
C LEU A 111 6.31 -4.17 26.65
N ALA A 112 6.80 -3.00 26.21
CA ALA A 112 6.47 -1.71 26.80
C ALA A 112 4.97 -1.40 26.62
N GLN A 113 4.44 -1.61 25.42
CA GLN A 113 3.02 -1.42 25.10
C GLN A 113 2.13 -2.38 25.90
N ALA A 114 2.48 -3.67 25.99
CA ALA A 114 1.75 -4.67 26.76
C ALA A 114 1.71 -4.32 28.26
N HIS A 115 2.86 -3.94 28.86
CA HIS A 115 2.91 -3.49 30.25
C HIS A 115 1.99 -2.27 30.46
N ALA A 116 2.09 -1.26 29.59
CA ALA A 116 1.35 -0.01 29.75
C ALA A 116 -0.17 -0.20 29.66
N HIS A 117 -0.67 -1.16 28.87
CA HIS A 117 -2.10 -1.44 28.74
C HIS A 117 -2.64 -2.42 29.79
N THR A 118 -1.83 -3.38 30.23
CA THR A 118 -2.28 -4.46 31.13
C THR A 118 -1.98 -4.17 32.61
N GLY A 119 -0.96 -3.37 32.88
CA GLY A 119 -0.39 -3.19 34.22
C GLY A 119 0.36 -4.41 34.75
N ASP A 120 0.61 -5.44 33.92
CA ASP A 120 1.33 -6.64 34.34
C ASP A 120 2.85 -6.41 34.32
N ASP A 121 3.47 -6.56 35.49
CA ASP A 121 4.90 -6.35 35.70
C ASP A 121 5.77 -7.43 35.04
N ALA A 122 5.22 -8.58 34.64
CA ALA A 122 5.98 -9.62 33.96
C ALA A 122 6.56 -9.13 32.63
N TYR A 123 5.80 -8.33 31.88
CA TYR A 123 6.27 -7.72 30.63
C TYR A 123 7.43 -6.74 30.88
N ALA A 124 7.29 -5.87 31.88
CA ALA A 124 8.35 -4.93 32.25
C ALA A 124 9.59 -5.65 32.78
N ALA A 125 9.43 -6.71 33.58
CA ALA A 125 10.54 -7.50 34.09
C ALA A 125 11.33 -8.17 32.96
N LYS A 126 10.64 -8.78 31.98
CA LYS A 126 11.28 -9.37 30.80
C LYS A 126 11.97 -8.32 29.93
N ALA A 127 11.36 -7.16 29.73
CA ALA A 127 12.01 -6.08 28.98
C ALA A 127 13.27 -5.57 29.69
N ARG A 128 13.22 -5.38 31.03
CA ARG A 128 14.38 -4.97 31.82
C ARG A 128 15.50 -6.00 31.76
N SER A 129 15.21 -7.30 31.75
CA SER A 129 16.26 -8.32 31.60
C SER A 129 16.93 -8.25 30.22
N ILE A 130 16.16 -8.05 29.15
CA ILE A 130 16.69 -7.84 27.79
C ILE A 130 17.57 -6.58 27.75
N VAL A 131 17.06 -5.45 28.24
CA VAL A 131 17.80 -4.17 28.27
C VAL A 131 19.10 -4.29 29.08
N SER A 132 19.10 -5.02 30.20
CA SER A 132 20.30 -5.26 30.99
C SER A 132 21.38 -6.01 30.20
N VAL A 133 21.01 -7.02 29.42
CA VAL A 133 21.94 -7.76 28.56
C VAL A 133 22.43 -6.87 27.40
N LEU A 134 21.54 -6.10 26.77
CA LEU A 134 21.93 -5.16 25.73
C LEU A 134 22.92 -4.10 26.25
N ALA A 135 22.70 -3.60 27.46
CA ALA A 135 23.62 -2.67 28.13
C ALA A 135 25.00 -3.31 28.37
N GLN A 136 25.04 -4.57 28.82
CA GLN A 136 26.30 -5.32 28.95
C GLN A 136 27.00 -5.47 27.59
N CYS A 137 26.24 -5.78 26.53
CA CYS A 137 26.81 -5.90 25.20
C CYS A 137 27.40 -4.59 24.70
N GLN A 138 26.68 -3.47 24.87
CA GLN A 138 27.15 -2.14 24.50
C GLN A 138 28.41 -1.72 25.30
N GLN A 139 28.49 -2.09 26.58
CA GLN A 139 29.68 -1.85 27.41
C GLN A 139 30.89 -2.68 26.96
N SER A 140 30.67 -3.91 26.47
CA SER A 140 31.74 -4.78 25.95
C SER A 140 32.18 -4.43 24.53
N ALA A 141 31.42 -3.62 23.79
CA ALA A 141 31.68 -3.30 22.39
C ALA A 141 33.13 -2.78 22.12
N PRO A 142 33.71 -1.88 22.95
CA PRO A 142 35.11 -1.45 22.78
C PRO A 142 36.15 -2.57 22.92
N ALA A 143 35.93 -3.52 23.84
CA ALA A 143 36.83 -4.66 24.01
C ALA A 143 36.80 -5.61 22.81
N ALA A 144 35.70 -5.61 22.05
CA ALA A 144 35.54 -6.36 20.81
C ALA A 144 35.98 -5.59 19.55
N GLY A 145 36.52 -4.37 19.71
CA GLY A 145 37.03 -3.56 18.61
C GLY A 145 35.99 -2.66 17.94
N HIS A 146 34.78 -2.53 18.49
CA HIS A 146 33.77 -1.59 18.02
C HIS A 146 33.86 -0.25 18.77
N HIS A 147 33.35 0.82 18.19
CA HIS A 147 33.34 2.13 18.85
C HIS A 147 32.35 2.18 20.03
N ARG A 148 32.63 3.06 21.00
CA ARG A 148 31.76 3.27 22.17
C ARG A 148 30.34 3.64 21.72
N GLY A 149 29.34 3.04 22.37
CA GLY A 149 27.92 3.26 22.11
C GLY A 149 27.34 2.35 21.03
N TYR A 150 28.18 1.66 20.26
CA TYR A 150 27.73 0.68 19.27
C TYR A 150 26.97 -0.47 19.93
N LEU A 151 25.79 -0.78 19.38
CA LEU A 151 24.97 -1.91 19.81
C LEU A 151 24.21 -2.49 18.62
N SER A 152 24.55 -3.72 18.24
CA SER A 152 23.86 -4.51 17.21
C SER A 152 24.21 -5.99 17.38
N ALA A 153 23.44 -6.87 16.76
CA ALA A 153 23.73 -8.28 16.61
C ALA A 153 24.72 -8.59 15.47
N PHE A 154 25.15 -7.58 14.71
CA PHE A 154 26.15 -7.69 13.63
C PHE A 154 27.33 -6.73 13.83
N PRO A 155 28.51 -7.01 13.21
CA PRO A 155 29.71 -6.21 13.46
C PRO A 155 29.60 -4.81 12.88
N GLU A 156 30.29 -3.84 13.51
CA GLU A 156 30.27 -2.44 13.08
C GLU A 156 30.75 -2.24 11.63
N SER A 157 31.56 -3.14 11.11
CA SER A 157 32.09 -3.11 9.74
C SER A 157 31.02 -3.15 8.63
N VAL A 158 29.78 -3.51 8.97
CA VAL A 158 28.64 -3.37 8.04
C VAL A 158 28.40 -1.90 7.69
N PHE A 159 28.65 -0.96 8.62
CA PHE A 159 28.56 0.48 8.36
C PHE A 159 29.74 1.00 7.54
N ASP A 160 30.95 0.46 7.73
CA ASP A 160 32.10 0.76 6.84
C ASP A 160 31.74 0.42 5.38
N GLN A 161 31.13 -0.75 5.16
CA GLN A 161 30.69 -1.19 3.84
C GLN A 161 29.63 -0.26 3.25
N LEU A 162 28.65 0.15 4.05
CA LEU A 162 27.59 1.07 3.63
C LEU A 162 28.17 2.43 3.21
N GLU A 163 29.03 3.01 4.05
CA GLU A 163 29.63 4.32 3.83
C GLU A 163 30.60 4.31 2.63
N ALA A 164 31.23 3.17 2.34
CA ALA A 164 32.02 2.97 1.13
C ALA A 164 31.17 2.90 -0.16
N GLY A 165 29.83 2.92 -0.07
CA GLY A 165 28.89 2.83 -1.20
C GLY A 165 28.40 1.40 -1.49
N GLY A 166 28.67 0.45 -0.59
CA GLY A 166 28.10 -0.88 -0.64
C GLY A 166 26.60 -0.88 -0.31
N LYS A 167 25.96 -2.04 -0.49
CA LYS A 167 24.52 -2.24 -0.23
C LYS A 167 24.29 -3.36 0.79
N PRO A 168 24.81 -3.25 2.02
CA PRO A 168 24.46 -4.19 3.07
C PRO A 168 22.95 -4.14 3.33
N TRP A 169 22.40 -5.21 3.92
CA TRP A 169 20.96 -5.29 4.14
C TRP A 169 20.55 -4.42 5.34
N ALA A 170 20.15 -3.19 5.04
CA ALA A 170 19.44 -2.24 5.91
C ALA A 170 19.99 -2.11 7.36
N PRO A 171 21.28 -1.82 7.58
CA PRO A 171 21.84 -1.81 8.94
C PRO A 171 21.27 -0.69 9.83
N TYR A 172 20.96 0.49 9.28
CA TYR A 172 20.31 1.56 10.05
C TYR A 172 18.83 1.24 10.35
N TYR A 173 18.15 0.43 9.53
CA TYR A 173 16.80 -0.04 9.86
C TYR A 173 16.82 -0.87 11.15
N THR A 174 17.80 -1.77 11.29
CA THR A 174 17.95 -2.60 12.49
C THR A 174 18.24 -1.75 13.72
N LEU A 175 19.16 -0.78 13.61
CA LEU A 175 19.41 0.16 14.72
C LEU A 175 18.18 0.97 15.08
N HIS A 176 17.43 1.46 14.09
CA HIS A 176 16.18 2.17 14.33
C HIS A 176 15.22 1.34 15.19
N LYS A 177 15.04 0.03 14.91
CA LYS A 177 14.15 -0.82 15.72
C LYS A 177 14.63 -0.95 17.16
N ILE A 178 15.92 -1.17 17.37
CA ILE A 178 16.51 -1.27 18.71
C ILE A 178 16.31 0.05 19.46
N MET A 179 16.65 1.17 18.82
CA MET A 179 16.51 2.50 19.41
C MET A 179 15.05 2.85 19.72
N ALA A 180 14.11 2.53 18.83
CA ALA A 180 12.69 2.77 19.04
C ALA A 180 12.15 1.94 20.21
N GLY A 181 12.54 0.67 20.30
CA GLY A 181 12.20 -0.20 21.42
C GLY A 181 12.75 0.31 22.75
N LEU A 182 14.00 0.79 22.79
CA LEU A 182 14.60 1.38 23.99
C LEU A 182 13.90 2.68 24.40
N LEU A 183 13.50 3.51 23.42
CA LEU A 183 12.76 4.74 23.69
C LEU A 183 11.37 4.43 24.26
N ASP A 184 10.66 3.47 23.67
CA ASP A 184 9.34 3.06 24.14
C ASP A 184 9.41 2.45 25.56
N GLN A 185 10.49 1.74 25.90
CA GLN A 185 10.75 1.28 27.28
C GLN A 185 10.91 2.44 28.27
N TYR A 186 11.59 3.52 27.87
CA TYR A 186 11.67 4.71 28.71
C TYR A 186 10.31 5.40 28.84
N GLU A 187 9.66 5.73 27.72
CA GLU A 187 8.43 6.53 27.71
C GLU A 187 7.22 5.83 28.33
N LEU A 188 7.13 4.49 28.20
CA LEU A 188 5.95 3.73 28.64
C LEU A 188 6.17 2.93 29.93
N SER A 189 7.40 2.54 30.27
CA SER A 189 7.70 1.74 31.47
C SER A 189 8.68 2.40 32.46
N GLY A 190 9.18 3.59 32.15
CA GLY A 190 10.10 4.35 33.00
C GLY A 190 11.48 3.71 33.14
N ASN A 191 11.91 2.92 32.15
CA ASN A 191 13.20 2.22 32.21
C ASN A 191 14.38 3.16 31.90
N GLU A 192 14.95 3.78 32.93
CA GLU A 192 16.11 4.69 32.82
C GLU A 192 17.36 4.03 32.21
N GLN A 193 17.57 2.72 32.42
CA GLN A 193 18.70 2.02 31.80
C GLN A 193 18.52 1.92 30.28
N ALA A 194 17.28 1.77 29.80
CA ALA A 194 16.98 1.76 28.37
C ALA A 194 17.32 3.13 27.74
N LEU A 195 16.97 4.23 28.41
CA LEU A 195 17.34 5.57 27.98
C LEU A 195 18.86 5.75 27.95
N ALA A 196 19.59 5.28 28.96
CA ALA A 196 21.05 5.36 28.97
C ALA A 196 21.70 4.64 27.79
N VAL A 197 21.24 3.42 27.48
CA VAL A 197 21.71 2.65 26.31
C VAL A 197 21.39 3.40 25.01
N LEU A 198 20.17 3.94 24.89
CA LEU A 198 19.73 4.70 23.73
C LEU A 198 20.55 5.97 23.51
N LEU A 199 20.87 6.71 24.57
CA LEU A 199 21.70 7.92 24.49
C LEU A 199 23.11 7.59 23.96
N ASP A 200 23.72 6.51 24.45
CA ASP A 200 25.02 6.06 23.97
C ASP A 200 24.94 5.58 22.50
N MET A 201 23.85 4.92 22.08
CA MET A 201 23.61 4.60 20.66
C MET A 201 23.47 5.87 19.81
N ALA A 202 22.69 6.86 20.26
CA ALA A 202 22.48 8.10 19.53
C ALA A 202 23.79 8.91 19.40
N ALA A 203 24.63 8.90 20.43
CA ALA A 203 25.97 9.48 20.40
C ALA A 203 26.88 8.75 19.39
N TRP A 204 26.81 7.42 19.33
CA TRP A 204 27.52 6.64 18.31
C TRP A 204 27.04 7.01 16.88
N VAL A 205 25.73 7.09 16.65
CA VAL A 205 25.17 7.49 15.34
C VAL A 205 25.63 8.89 14.95
N ASP A 206 25.64 9.86 15.88
CA ASP A 206 26.15 11.20 15.62
C ASP A 206 27.64 11.18 15.26
N ALA A 207 28.47 10.51 16.06
CA ALA A 207 29.91 10.39 15.82
C ALA A 207 30.21 9.73 14.47
N ARG A 208 29.40 8.74 14.07
CA ARG A 208 29.54 8.02 12.81
C ARG A 208 29.13 8.85 11.60
N THR A 209 28.03 9.60 11.71
CA THR A 209 27.45 10.34 10.57
C THR A 209 27.97 11.76 10.41
N SER A 210 28.45 12.39 11.48
CA SER A 210 28.96 13.78 11.44
C SER A 210 30.16 14.02 10.52
N PRO A 211 31.07 13.07 10.27
CA PRO A 211 32.18 13.28 9.32
C PRO A 211 31.77 13.13 7.85
N LEU A 212 30.59 12.59 7.56
CA LEU A 212 30.13 12.37 6.19
C LEU A 212 29.72 13.69 5.54
N SER A 213 30.13 13.91 4.28
CA SER A 213 29.58 15.02 3.50
C SER A 213 28.09 14.81 3.26
N TYR A 214 27.37 15.90 2.97
CA TYR A 214 25.95 15.82 2.64
C TYR A 214 25.67 14.84 1.49
N GLU A 215 26.46 14.88 0.41
CA GLU A 215 26.31 14.00 -0.75
C GLU A 215 26.59 12.54 -0.41
N ARG A 216 27.58 12.30 0.46
CA ARG A 216 27.88 10.95 0.95
C ARG A 216 26.73 10.44 1.81
N MET A 217 26.17 11.26 2.68
CA MET A 217 25.00 10.89 3.48
C MET A 217 23.80 10.57 2.57
N GLN A 218 23.48 11.41 1.58
CA GLN A 218 22.41 11.10 0.61
C GLN A 218 22.64 9.77 -0.13
N THR A 219 23.91 9.40 -0.39
CA THR A 219 24.24 8.08 -0.96
C THR A 219 23.92 6.93 0.01
N VAL A 220 24.26 7.10 1.30
CA VAL A 220 23.94 6.15 2.38
C VAL A 220 22.43 5.94 2.51
N LEU A 221 21.63 7.02 2.38
CA LEU A 221 20.17 6.98 2.49
C LEU A 221 19.44 6.26 1.35
N ASN A 222 20.16 5.82 0.30
CA ASN A 222 19.63 4.91 -0.71
C ASN A 222 19.44 3.48 -0.17
N VAL A 223 20.13 3.12 0.91
CA VAL A 223 19.90 1.87 1.63
C VAL A 223 18.91 2.15 2.76
N GLU A 224 17.95 1.24 2.95
CA GLU A 224 16.92 1.40 3.95
C GLU A 224 17.48 1.66 5.36
N PHE A 225 16.93 2.68 6.01
CA PHE A 225 17.28 3.08 7.38
C PHE A 225 16.07 3.12 8.33
N GLY A 226 14.92 2.60 7.90
CA GLY A 226 13.68 2.72 8.66
C GLY A 226 13.36 4.18 9.03
N GLY A 227 12.96 4.41 10.27
CA GLY A 227 12.66 5.73 10.85
C GLY A 227 13.77 6.23 11.77
N MET A 228 15.04 6.20 11.34
CA MET A 228 16.12 6.81 12.13
C MET A 228 15.85 8.28 12.45
N ASN A 229 15.27 9.03 11.49
CA ASN A 229 14.80 10.39 11.72
C ASN A 229 13.66 10.47 12.75
N ASP A 230 12.70 9.52 12.74
CA ASP A 230 11.62 9.42 13.74
C ASP A 230 12.16 9.27 15.15
N VAL A 231 12.99 8.25 15.40
CA VAL A 231 13.48 7.96 16.76
C VAL A 231 14.42 9.05 17.29
N LEU A 232 15.28 9.63 16.45
CA LEU A 232 16.19 10.70 16.86
C LEU A 232 15.45 12.02 17.11
N ALA A 233 14.45 12.37 16.29
CA ALA A 233 13.62 13.56 16.53
C ALA A 233 12.77 13.40 17.80
N ARG A 234 12.20 12.21 18.05
CA ARG A 234 11.50 11.92 19.32
C ARG A 234 12.44 11.99 20.51
N LEU A 235 13.65 11.45 20.41
CA LEU A 235 14.66 11.54 21.48
C LEU A 235 15.03 12.99 21.80
N HIS A 236 15.12 13.86 20.78
CA HIS A 236 15.26 15.30 21.00
C HIS A 236 14.06 15.88 21.77
N LEU A 237 12.83 15.53 21.40
CA LEU A 237 11.62 16.02 22.09
C LEU A 237 11.56 15.57 23.56
N VAL A 238 12.12 14.39 23.87
CA VAL A 238 12.21 13.86 25.24
C VAL A 238 13.31 14.54 26.07
N THR A 239 14.50 14.72 25.49
CA THR A 239 15.70 15.15 26.24
C THR A 239 15.97 16.65 26.17
N GLY A 240 15.51 17.33 25.11
CA GLY A 240 15.87 18.69 24.77
C GLY A 240 17.28 18.84 24.17
N ASP A 241 18.06 17.77 23.99
CA ASP A 241 19.41 17.86 23.42
C ASP A 241 19.36 18.10 21.91
N ALA A 242 19.89 19.25 21.47
CA ALA A 242 19.91 19.66 20.07
C ALA A 242 20.76 18.73 19.18
N THR A 243 21.70 17.97 19.75
CA THR A 243 22.54 17.01 19.02
C THR A 243 21.69 15.93 18.37
N HIS A 244 20.67 15.41 19.07
CA HIS A 244 19.77 14.40 18.50
C HIS A 244 19.01 14.92 17.29
N LEU A 245 18.56 16.18 17.32
CA LEU A 245 17.88 16.82 16.19
C LEU A 245 18.84 17.07 15.02
N LEU A 246 20.08 17.48 15.30
CA LEU A 246 21.12 17.63 14.27
C LEU A 246 21.40 16.29 13.58
N THR A 247 21.49 15.20 14.33
CA THR A 247 21.67 13.85 13.80
C THR A 247 20.43 13.40 13.02
N ALA A 248 19.21 13.66 13.51
CA ALA A 248 17.97 13.32 12.82
C ALA A 248 17.91 13.95 11.42
N ARG A 249 18.29 15.23 11.27
CA ARG A 249 18.32 15.94 9.98
C ARG A 249 19.29 15.33 8.97
N ARG A 250 20.33 14.61 9.40
CA ARG A 250 21.21 13.89 8.45
C ARG A 250 20.48 12.75 7.74
N PHE A 251 19.37 12.26 8.30
CA PHE A 251 18.53 11.22 7.71
C PHE A 251 17.38 11.77 6.83
N ASP A 252 17.37 13.07 6.55
CA ASP A 252 16.46 13.65 5.55
C ASP A 252 16.90 13.23 4.15
N HIS A 253 16.09 12.40 3.49
CA HIS A 253 16.40 11.85 2.17
C HIS A 253 15.76 12.70 1.07
N GLU A 254 16.53 13.62 0.48
CA GLU A 254 16.00 14.63 -0.44
C GLU A 254 15.50 14.06 -1.77
N SER A 255 15.97 12.88 -2.19
CA SER A 255 15.40 12.20 -3.37
C SER A 255 13.92 11.86 -3.21
N LEU A 256 13.46 11.62 -1.97
CA LEU A 256 12.06 11.44 -1.61
C LEU A 256 11.40 12.76 -1.20
N TYR A 257 12.08 13.57 -0.39
CA TYR A 257 11.48 14.76 0.23
C TYR A 257 11.26 15.90 -0.77
N ALA A 258 12.16 16.12 -1.72
CA ALA A 258 12.04 17.23 -2.67
C ALA A 258 10.84 17.09 -3.63
N PRO A 259 10.56 15.92 -4.24
CA PRO A 259 9.33 15.71 -5.01
C PRO A 259 8.06 15.92 -4.18
N LEU A 260 7.99 15.34 -2.98
CA LEU A 260 6.82 15.43 -2.11
C LEU A 260 6.56 16.87 -1.62
N ALA A 261 7.61 17.61 -1.27
CA ALA A 261 7.51 19.03 -0.90
C ALA A 261 7.01 19.90 -2.07
N ALA A 262 7.25 19.47 -3.31
CA ALA A 262 6.76 20.11 -4.52
C ALA A 262 5.40 19.56 -4.98
N GLY A 263 4.75 18.69 -4.20
CA GLY A 263 3.45 18.09 -4.51
C GLY A 263 3.48 17.10 -5.67
N ARG A 264 4.63 16.46 -5.95
CA ARG A 264 4.80 15.47 -7.01
C ARG A 264 4.83 14.05 -6.43
N ASP A 265 4.05 13.17 -7.05
CA ASP A 265 4.11 11.73 -6.84
C ASP A 265 5.15 11.09 -7.77
N GLU A 266 6.27 10.68 -7.20
CA GLU A 266 7.35 9.94 -7.87
C GLU A 266 7.59 8.59 -7.17
N LEU A 267 6.56 8.01 -6.53
CA LEU A 267 6.70 6.80 -5.70
C LEU A 267 6.81 5.51 -6.50
N ALA A 268 6.32 5.46 -7.74
CA ALA A 268 6.26 4.25 -8.54
C ALA A 268 7.65 3.58 -8.67
N GLY A 269 7.75 2.30 -8.28
CA GLY A 269 9.00 1.54 -8.28
C GLY A 269 9.86 1.69 -7.02
N HIS A 270 9.47 2.54 -6.07
CA HIS A 270 10.10 2.59 -4.74
C HIS A 270 9.56 1.49 -3.82
N HIS A 271 10.39 1.01 -2.89
CA HIS A 271 9.98 0.11 -1.83
C HIS A 271 9.09 0.84 -0.82
N ALA A 272 7.85 0.38 -0.67
CA ALA A 272 6.81 1.08 0.07
C ALA A 272 7.18 1.29 1.53
N ASN A 273 7.44 0.21 2.29
CA ASN A 273 7.71 0.33 3.72
C ASN A 273 8.95 1.19 4.02
N THR A 274 9.99 1.05 3.21
CA THR A 274 11.19 1.89 3.27
C THR A 274 10.83 3.36 3.20
N GLU A 275 10.03 3.80 2.21
CA GLU A 275 9.69 5.23 2.09
C GLU A 275 8.68 5.68 3.17
N ILE A 276 7.68 4.87 3.52
CA ILE A 276 6.69 5.24 4.55
C ILE A 276 7.40 5.49 5.89
N ALA A 277 8.36 4.65 6.29
CA ALA A 277 9.09 4.83 7.54
C ALA A 277 9.89 6.15 7.60
N LYS A 278 10.45 6.60 6.47
CA LYS A 278 11.14 7.90 6.37
C LYS A 278 10.17 9.07 6.53
N ILE A 279 8.94 8.91 6.04
CA ILE A 279 7.91 9.96 6.11
C ILE A 279 7.28 10.05 7.49
N VAL A 280 7.13 8.93 8.21
CA VAL A 280 6.71 8.93 9.62
C VAL A 280 7.60 9.88 10.45
N GLY A 281 8.92 9.85 10.24
CA GLY A 281 9.86 10.74 10.95
C GLY A 281 9.76 12.22 10.58
N ALA A 282 9.05 12.59 9.52
CA ALA A 282 8.81 13.99 9.18
C ALA A 282 7.88 14.67 10.21
N VAL A 283 6.90 13.97 10.80
CA VAL A 283 6.00 14.57 11.78
C VAL A 283 6.72 15.01 13.07
N PRO A 284 7.49 14.15 13.78
CA PRO A 284 8.26 14.62 14.94
C PRO A 284 9.35 15.63 14.54
N SER A 285 9.87 15.59 13.31
CA SER A 285 10.78 16.65 12.82
C SER A 285 10.07 18.00 12.72
N TYR A 286 8.81 18.05 12.27
CA TYR A 286 7.98 19.26 12.34
C TYR A 286 7.77 19.71 13.80
N GLU A 287 7.46 18.80 14.71
CA GLU A 287 7.26 19.10 16.13
C GLU A 287 8.52 19.66 16.80
N ALA A 288 9.70 19.15 16.41
CA ALA A 288 10.99 19.60 16.92
C ALA A 288 11.43 20.96 16.35
N THR A 289 11.11 21.25 15.09
CA THR A 289 11.70 22.38 14.35
C THR A 289 10.74 23.54 14.09
N GLY A 290 9.44 23.29 14.00
CA GLY A 290 8.47 24.24 13.47
C GLY A 290 8.48 24.40 11.95
N GLU A 291 9.33 23.68 11.23
CA GLU A 291 9.45 23.80 9.77
C GLU A 291 8.28 23.11 9.07
N ARG A 292 7.32 23.92 8.59
CA ARG A 292 6.09 23.44 7.97
C ARG A 292 6.32 22.47 6.81
N ARG A 293 7.47 22.57 6.12
CA ARG A 293 7.92 21.66 5.07
C ARG A 293 7.75 20.19 5.43
N TYR A 294 8.15 19.78 6.63
CA TYR A 294 8.05 18.38 7.06
C TYR A 294 6.59 17.90 7.16
N LEU A 295 5.70 18.75 7.70
CA LEU A 295 4.29 18.41 7.83
C LEU A 295 3.58 18.38 6.47
N ASP A 296 3.96 19.26 5.54
CA ASP A 296 3.41 19.25 4.18
C ASP A 296 3.87 18.02 3.38
N ILE A 297 5.13 17.60 3.52
CA ILE A 297 5.64 16.33 2.96
C ILE A 297 4.82 15.15 3.49
N ALA A 298 4.63 15.07 4.81
CA ALA A 298 3.87 14.00 5.45
C ALA A 298 2.39 13.98 5.03
N ASP A 299 1.75 15.15 4.99
CA ASP A 299 0.34 15.28 4.57
C ASP A 299 0.14 14.87 3.12
N HIS A 300 0.99 15.37 2.22
CA HIS A 300 0.95 15.07 0.80
C HIS A 300 1.21 13.59 0.53
N PHE A 301 2.29 13.02 1.10
CA PHE A 301 2.61 11.60 0.94
C PHE A 301 1.43 10.71 1.36
N TRP A 302 0.88 10.92 2.56
CA TRP A 302 -0.22 10.09 3.03
C TRP A 302 -1.46 10.24 2.13
N THR A 303 -1.79 11.46 1.71
CA THR A 303 -2.97 11.68 0.85
C THR A 303 -2.78 11.03 -0.51
N THR A 304 -1.60 11.12 -1.11
CA THR A 304 -1.28 10.45 -2.37
C THR A 304 -1.36 8.93 -2.23
N VAL A 305 -0.74 8.35 -1.20
CA VAL A 305 -0.74 6.89 -1.01
C VAL A 305 -2.17 6.35 -0.78
N VAL A 306 -2.94 6.96 0.12
CA VAL A 306 -4.31 6.50 0.42
C VAL A 306 -5.24 6.64 -0.78
N ARG A 307 -5.06 7.67 -1.60
CA ARG A 307 -5.93 7.92 -2.76
C ARG A 307 -5.55 7.06 -3.96
N ASP A 308 -4.27 6.98 -4.26
CA ASP A 308 -3.80 6.52 -5.57
C ASP A 308 -3.03 5.19 -5.52
N HIS A 309 -2.59 4.72 -4.34
CA HIS A 309 -1.75 3.53 -4.20
C HIS A 309 -2.33 2.46 -3.26
N SER A 310 -3.49 2.72 -2.64
CA SER A 310 -4.15 1.77 -1.74
C SER A 310 -5.17 0.89 -2.45
N TYR A 311 -5.15 -0.40 -2.13
CA TYR A 311 -6.15 -1.39 -2.50
C TYR A 311 -7.42 -1.23 -1.64
N ALA A 312 -8.49 -1.91 -2.04
CA ALA A 312 -9.80 -1.88 -1.39
C ALA A 312 -9.78 -2.21 0.11
N ILE A 313 -8.76 -2.88 0.64
CA ILE A 313 -8.63 -3.20 2.08
C ILE A 313 -7.88 -2.12 2.88
N GLY A 314 -7.40 -1.05 2.22
CA GLY A 314 -6.62 0.03 2.81
C GLY A 314 -5.11 -0.10 2.63
N GLY A 315 -4.59 -1.33 2.56
CA GLY A 315 -3.17 -1.62 2.29
C GLY A 315 -2.70 -1.18 0.91
N ASN A 316 -1.38 -1.15 0.71
CA ASN A 316 -0.73 -0.71 -0.52
C ASN A 316 0.45 -1.64 -0.88
N SER A 317 1.01 -1.40 -2.06
CA SER A 317 2.15 -2.12 -2.66
C SER A 317 1.85 -3.53 -3.17
N ASN A 318 2.66 -3.96 -4.13
CA ASN A 318 2.71 -5.31 -4.66
C ASN A 318 4.18 -5.70 -4.80
N GLN A 319 4.57 -6.85 -4.26
CA GLN A 319 5.99 -7.24 -4.12
C GLN A 319 6.78 -6.15 -3.38
N GLU A 320 6.18 -5.55 -2.34
CA GLU A 320 6.75 -4.47 -1.52
C GLU A 320 6.98 -3.14 -2.27
N LEU A 321 6.62 -3.06 -3.56
CA LEU A 321 6.87 -1.88 -4.40
C LEU A 321 5.58 -1.10 -4.68
N PHE A 322 5.66 0.23 -4.61
CA PHE A 322 4.62 1.11 -5.14
C PHE A 322 4.50 0.94 -6.66
N GLY A 323 3.26 0.93 -7.16
CA GLY A 323 2.96 0.95 -8.59
C GLY A 323 2.81 2.37 -9.12
N PRO A 324 2.50 2.55 -10.42
CA PRO A 324 1.94 3.80 -10.91
C PRO A 324 0.62 4.14 -10.20
N PRO A 325 0.30 5.42 -10.00
CA PRO A 325 -0.93 5.84 -9.34
C PRO A 325 -2.17 5.35 -10.09
N GLY A 326 -3.14 4.80 -9.35
CA GLY A 326 -4.42 4.32 -9.86
C GLY A 326 -4.39 2.92 -10.49
N GLU A 327 -3.23 2.27 -10.62
CA GLU A 327 -3.10 0.91 -11.16
C GLU A 327 -3.29 -0.15 -10.05
N ILE A 328 -4.54 -0.58 -9.84
CA ILE A 328 -4.92 -1.53 -8.79
C ILE A 328 -5.09 -2.94 -9.35
N VAL A 329 -5.99 -3.13 -10.31
CA VAL A 329 -6.36 -4.43 -10.88
C VAL A 329 -5.23 -5.03 -11.68
N SER A 330 -4.56 -4.19 -12.47
CA SER A 330 -3.40 -4.58 -13.28
C SER A 330 -2.21 -5.06 -12.43
N ARG A 331 -2.26 -4.88 -11.11
CA ARG A 331 -1.21 -5.22 -10.14
C ARG A 331 -1.67 -6.17 -9.03
N LEU A 332 -2.85 -6.76 -9.12
CA LEU A 332 -3.27 -7.77 -8.15
C LEU A 332 -2.37 -9.01 -8.23
N SER A 333 -1.97 -9.54 -7.07
CA SER A 333 -1.14 -10.74 -6.93
C SER A 333 -1.36 -11.40 -5.56
N GLU A 334 -0.73 -12.55 -5.31
CA GLU A 334 -0.70 -13.19 -3.99
C GLU A 334 0.21 -12.47 -2.97
N VAL A 335 1.01 -11.50 -3.42
CA VAL A 335 2.01 -10.73 -2.64
C VAL A 335 1.70 -9.22 -2.63
N THR A 336 0.42 -8.87 -2.69
CA THR A 336 -0.05 -7.50 -2.43
C THR A 336 -0.13 -7.21 -0.94
N CYS A 337 -0.09 -5.93 -0.57
CA CYS A 337 -0.40 -5.48 0.79
C CYS A 337 0.46 -6.15 1.87
N GLU A 338 1.78 -5.91 1.85
CA GLU A 338 2.64 -6.13 3.03
C GLU A 338 2.07 -5.35 4.23
N ASN A 339 2.02 -5.97 5.41
CA ASN A 339 1.36 -5.44 6.58
C ASN A 339 2.11 -4.26 7.25
N CYS A 340 3.45 -4.21 7.15
CA CYS A 340 4.28 -3.11 7.65
C CYS A 340 3.90 -1.77 7.03
N ASN A 341 3.52 -1.80 5.74
CA ASN A 341 3.05 -0.61 5.03
C ASN A 341 1.82 -0.03 5.73
N SER A 342 0.87 -0.90 6.05
CA SER A 342 -0.36 -0.52 6.75
C SER A 342 -0.09 -0.08 8.18
N TYR A 343 0.74 -0.80 8.94
CA TYR A 343 1.20 -0.37 10.27
C TYR A 343 1.74 1.08 10.24
N ASN A 344 2.65 1.38 9.31
CA ASN A 344 3.28 2.70 9.24
C ASN A 344 2.32 3.77 8.67
N MET A 345 1.43 3.43 7.73
CA MET A 345 0.40 4.35 7.24
C MET A 345 -0.63 4.72 8.31
N LEU A 346 -0.98 3.77 9.18
CA LEU A 346 -1.81 3.99 10.36
C LEU A 346 -1.09 4.90 11.37
N LYS A 347 0.19 4.63 11.65
CA LYS A 347 1.04 5.48 12.51
C LYS A 347 1.11 6.92 11.99
N LEU A 348 1.39 7.09 10.69
CA LEU A 348 1.46 8.40 10.02
C LEU A 348 0.11 9.13 10.05
N GLY A 349 -0.97 8.46 9.65
CA GLY A 349 -2.32 9.03 9.63
C GLY A 349 -2.78 9.48 11.01
N ARG A 350 -2.47 8.69 12.05
CA ARG A 350 -2.70 9.03 13.45
C ARG A 350 -1.94 10.29 13.86
N GLN A 351 -0.63 10.34 13.60
CA GLN A 351 0.19 11.50 13.95
C GLN A 351 -0.34 12.79 13.27
N LEU A 352 -0.67 12.72 11.98
CA LEU A 352 -1.26 13.84 11.24
C LEU A 352 -2.62 14.27 11.80
N PHE A 353 -3.47 13.32 12.19
CA PHE A 353 -4.77 13.62 12.79
C PHE A 353 -4.65 14.39 14.11
N LEU A 354 -3.64 14.09 14.95
CA LEU A 354 -3.42 14.83 16.20
C LEU A 354 -3.12 16.32 15.96
N HIS A 355 -2.55 16.67 14.81
CA HIS A 355 -2.31 18.06 14.37
C HIS A 355 -3.52 18.67 13.66
N GLN A 356 -4.24 17.89 12.85
CA GLN A 356 -5.33 18.37 11.99
C GLN A 356 -6.64 17.57 12.20
N PRO A 357 -7.30 17.69 13.36
CA PRO A 357 -8.48 16.88 13.69
C PRO A 357 -9.73 17.17 12.86
N SER A 358 -9.71 18.19 12.00
CA SER A 358 -10.74 18.43 10.98
C SER A 358 -10.68 17.44 9.81
N ARG A 359 -9.56 16.72 9.63
CA ARG A 359 -9.34 15.71 8.59
C ARG A 359 -9.77 14.33 9.07
N ALA A 360 -11.09 14.11 9.17
CA ALA A 360 -11.66 12.84 9.63
C ALA A 360 -11.32 11.65 8.71
N ASP A 361 -10.96 11.91 7.44
CA ASP A 361 -10.49 10.92 6.47
C ASP A 361 -9.27 10.13 6.97
N ARG A 362 -8.45 10.73 7.84
CA ARG A 362 -7.34 10.03 8.50
C ARG A 362 -7.83 8.90 9.40
N MET A 363 -8.90 9.12 10.14
CA MET A 363 -9.53 8.12 11.01
C MET A 363 -10.48 7.19 10.25
N ASP A 364 -11.02 7.61 9.11
CA ASP A 364 -11.74 6.72 8.19
C ASP A 364 -10.79 5.67 7.60
N HIS A 365 -9.64 6.09 7.07
CA HIS A 365 -8.61 5.15 6.62
C HIS A 365 -8.07 4.29 7.77
N TYR A 366 -7.97 4.85 8.99
CA TYR A 366 -7.55 4.10 10.16
C TYR A 366 -8.53 2.95 10.47
N GLU A 367 -9.82 3.26 10.61
CA GLU A 367 -10.86 2.24 10.79
C GLU A 367 -10.84 1.21 9.65
N TRP A 368 -10.81 1.68 8.41
CA TRP A 368 -10.93 0.82 7.24
C TRP A 368 -9.79 -0.20 7.16
N THR A 369 -8.54 0.25 7.26
CA THR A 369 -7.36 -0.63 7.17
C THR A 369 -7.24 -1.53 8.40
N LEU A 370 -7.63 -1.02 9.57
CA LEU A 370 -7.65 -1.78 10.81
C LEU A 370 -8.59 -2.99 10.72
N TYR A 371 -9.84 -2.81 10.26
CA TYR A 371 -10.80 -3.91 10.16
C TYR A 371 -10.55 -4.85 8.98
N ASN A 372 -9.95 -4.38 7.90
CA ASN A 372 -9.86 -5.17 6.66
C ASN A 372 -8.49 -5.81 6.42
N GLN A 373 -7.44 -5.35 7.08
CA GLN A 373 -6.11 -5.94 6.96
C GLN A 373 -5.55 -6.30 8.34
N MET A 374 -5.38 -5.32 9.23
CA MET A 374 -4.63 -5.52 10.48
C MET A 374 -5.34 -6.44 11.49
N LEU A 375 -6.68 -6.45 11.53
CA LEU A 375 -7.40 -7.36 12.40
C LEU A 375 -7.30 -8.82 11.92
N GLY A 376 -7.32 -9.02 10.60
CA GLY A 376 -7.33 -10.32 9.94
C GLY A 376 -5.96 -10.89 9.59
N GLU A 377 -4.87 -10.15 9.85
CA GLU A 377 -3.50 -10.62 9.60
C GLU A 377 -3.06 -11.70 10.59
N GLN A 378 -3.68 -11.75 11.78
CA GLN A 378 -3.35 -12.69 12.82
C GLN A 378 -4.18 -13.97 12.73
N ASP A 379 -3.50 -15.11 12.85
CA ASP A 379 -4.08 -16.43 12.97
C ASP A 379 -4.93 -16.51 14.26
N PRO A 380 -6.27 -16.67 14.15
CA PRO A 380 -7.12 -16.78 15.32
C PRO A 380 -6.95 -18.10 16.08
N ASP A 381 -6.45 -19.15 15.42
CA ASP A 381 -6.30 -20.51 15.95
C ASP A 381 -4.91 -20.75 16.58
N SER A 382 -3.97 -19.81 16.39
CA SER A 382 -2.66 -19.86 17.02
C SER A 382 -2.69 -19.41 18.48
N GLU A 383 -2.12 -20.19 19.39
CA GLU A 383 -1.93 -19.79 20.80
C GLU A 383 -1.02 -18.56 20.95
N HIS A 384 -0.15 -18.31 19.96
CA HIS A 384 0.84 -17.24 19.93
C HIS A 384 0.50 -16.10 18.96
N GLY A 385 -0.63 -16.19 18.25
CA GLY A 385 -1.09 -15.13 17.35
C GLY A 385 -0.11 -14.83 16.23
N PHE A 386 0.26 -15.86 15.47
CA PHE A 386 1.11 -15.70 14.28
C PHE A 386 0.46 -14.80 13.25
N VAL A 387 1.26 -14.00 12.54
CA VAL A 387 0.77 -12.99 11.58
C VAL A 387 1.22 -13.29 10.16
N THR A 388 0.46 -12.89 9.15
CA THR A 388 0.89 -12.97 7.75
C THR A 388 1.88 -11.86 7.40
N TYR A 389 2.67 -12.07 6.33
CA TYR A 389 3.49 -11.01 5.74
C TYR A 389 2.68 -10.20 4.73
N TYR A 390 2.16 -10.87 3.70
CA TYR A 390 1.30 -10.28 2.68
C TYR A 390 -0.17 -10.59 2.95
N THR A 391 -1.04 -9.66 2.57
CA THR A 391 -2.47 -9.91 2.42
C THR A 391 -2.82 -9.92 0.93
N GLY A 392 -2.58 -11.06 0.28
CA GLY A 392 -2.78 -11.26 -1.17
C GLY A 392 -4.21 -10.94 -1.63
N LEU A 393 -4.35 -10.30 -2.78
CA LEU A 393 -5.65 -9.84 -3.32
C LEU A 393 -5.95 -10.38 -4.72
N TRP A 394 -5.09 -11.25 -5.24
CA TRP A 394 -5.41 -12.03 -6.43
C TRP A 394 -6.50 -13.06 -6.17
N ALA A 395 -7.14 -13.53 -7.24
CA ALA A 395 -8.16 -14.57 -7.20
C ALA A 395 -7.68 -15.80 -6.43
N ALA A 396 -8.46 -16.23 -5.44
CA ALA A 396 -8.18 -17.40 -4.61
C ALA A 396 -6.84 -17.32 -3.85
N SER A 397 -6.40 -16.10 -3.50
CA SER A 397 -5.35 -15.90 -2.49
C SER A 397 -5.78 -16.51 -1.16
N GLU A 398 -4.81 -16.75 -0.28
CA GLU A 398 -5.04 -17.53 0.93
C GLU A 398 -4.17 -17.05 2.10
N ARG A 399 -4.70 -17.18 3.32
CA ARG A 399 -3.95 -17.06 4.58
C ARG A 399 -3.81 -18.47 5.13
N GLN A 400 -2.61 -19.05 5.04
CA GLN A 400 -2.40 -20.45 5.41
C GLN A 400 -1.21 -20.62 6.37
N PRO A 401 -1.17 -21.69 7.17
CA PRO A 401 0.01 -22.02 7.98
C PRO A 401 1.23 -22.38 7.11
N LYS A 402 2.38 -21.75 7.42
CA LYS A 402 3.77 -22.00 6.98
C LYS A 402 4.04 -22.84 5.71
N GLY A 403 4.62 -22.16 4.72
CA GLY A 403 5.68 -22.65 3.82
C GLY A 403 6.96 -21.79 3.85
N GLY A 404 7.07 -20.85 4.80
CA GLY A 404 8.10 -19.79 4.80
C GLY A 404 7.82 -18.73 3.73
N LEU A 405 8.43 -17.54 3.87
CA LEU A 405 8.22 -16.39 2.97
C LEU A 405 8.51 -16.72 1.49
N GLY A 406 9.31 -17.75 1.21
CA GLY A 406 9.68 -18.17 -0.14
C GLY A 406 8.68 -19.08 -0.86
N ALA A 407 8.03 -20.02 -0.17
CA ALA A 407 7.17 -21.03 -0.83
C ALA A 407 5.67 -20.77 -0.69
N ALA A 408 5.24 -19.91 0.24
CA ALA A 408 3.83 -19.59 0.46
C ALA A 408 3.68 -18.14 0.98
N PRO A 409 3.43 -17.15 0.10
CA PRO A 409 3.43 -15.72 0.46
C PRO A 409 2.35 -15.30 1.48
N GLY A 410 1.27 -16.07 1.60
CA GLY A 410 0.24 -15.90 2.63
C GLY A 410 0.50 -16.67 3.93
N SER A 411 1.74 -17.10 4.17
CA SER A 411 2.10 -17.87 5.36
C SER A 411 2.01 -17.04 6.63
N TYR A 412 1.43 -17.62 7.68
CA TYR A 412 1.60 -17.12 9.04
C TYR A 412 3.05 -17.23 9.53
N SER A 413 3.39 -16.37 10.49
CA SER A 413 4.65 -16.41 11.23
C SER A 413 4.79 -17.66 12.10
N GLY A 414 5.82 -17.68 12.94
CA GLY A 414 6.10 -18.82 13.79
C GLY A 414 7.05 -18.47 14.91
N ASP A 415 7.29 -19.45 15.79
CA ASP A 415 7.99 -19.19 17.05
C ASP A 415 9.44 -18.75 16.91
N TYR A 416 10.25 -19.50 16.15
CA TYR A 416 11.70 -19.30 16.11
C TYR A 416 12.33 -19.33 14.71
N ASP A 417 11.55 -19.64 13.66
CA ASP A 417 12.06 -19.79 12.29
C ASP A 417 11.56 -18.72 11.32
N ASN A 418 10.71 -17.80 11.79
CA ASN A 418 10.19 -16.68 11.01
C ASN A 418 10.29 -15.38 11.83
N PHE A 419 11.01 -14.40 11.29
CA PHE A 419 11.24 -13.09 11.90
C PHE A 419 11.24 -12.00 10.83
N SER A 420 10.24 -12.00 9.96
CA SER A 420 10.07 -10.90 9.01
C SER A 420 9.88 -9.55 9.71
N CYS A 421 10.01 -8.47 8.93
CA CYS A 421 9.56 -7.15 9.37
C CYS A 421 8.10 -7.17 9.84
N ASP A 422 7.19 -7.87 9.15
CA ASP A 422 5.77 -7.96 9.52
C ASP A 422 5.53 -8.72 10.81
N HIS A 423 6.35 -9.72 11.12
CA HIS A 423 6.32 -10.34 12.44
C HIS A 423 6.66 -9.29 13.51
N GLY A 424 7.72 -8.52 13.30
CA GLY A 424 8.11 -7.42 14.20
C GLY A 424 7.00 -6.37 14.38
N SER A 425 6.45 -5.83 13.30
CA SER A 425 5.35 -4.85 13.38
C SER A 425 4.08 -5.46 13.97
N GLY A 426 3.77 -6.74 13.69
CA GLY A 426 2.62 -7.44 14.24
C GLY A 426 2.63 -7.51 15.77
N LEU A 427 3.82 -7.69 16.38
CA LEU A 427 3.97 -7.63 17.85
C LEU A 427 3.48 -6.29 18.41
N GLU A 428 3.78 -5.19 17.70
CA GLU A 428 3.36 -3.85 18.10
C GLU A 428 1.89 -3.55 17.72
N THR A 429 1.43 -3.94 16.54
CA THR A 429 0.05 -3.72 16.07
C THR A 429 -0.95 -4.24 17.11
N HIS A 430 -0.78 -5.49 17.53
CA HIS A 430 -1.76 -6.16 18.37
C HIS A 430 -1.70 -5.76 19.85
N THR A 431 -0.65 -5.05 20.29
CA THR A 431 -0.52 -4.55 21.66
C THR A 431 -1.00 -3.11 21.84
N LYS A 432 -1.45 -2.44 20.78
CA LYS A 432 -1.83 -1.02 20.83
C LYS A 432 -3.21 -0.67 20.25
N PHE A 433 -4.11 -1.62 20.06
CA PHE A 433 -5.45 -1.36 19.49
C PHE A 433 -6.29 -0.31 20.24
N ALA A 434 -5.97 -0.01 21.50
CA ALA A 434 -6.65 1.02 22.29
C ALA A 434 -6.18 2.46 21.98
N ASP A 435 -5.00 2.64 21.37
CA ASP A 435 -4.23 3.89 21.38
C ASP A 435 -4.84 5.03 20.55
N SER A 436 -5.84 4.71 19.73
CA SER A 436 -6.47 5.61 18.76
C SER A 436 -7.99 5.62 18.88
N ILE A 437 -8.56 4.86 19.83
CA ILE A 437 -10.02 4.85 20.07
C ILE A 437 -10.48 6.25 20.51
N TYR A 438 -9.75 6.86 21.44
CA TYR A 438 -10.06 8.16 22.01
C TYR A 438 -8.87 9.11 21.93
N PHE A 439 -9.15 10.38 21.62
CA PHE A 439 -8.21 11.49 21.84
C PHE A 439 -8.90 12.60 22.61
N ARG A 440 -8.11 13.52 23.17
CA ARG A 440 -8.63 14.67 23.90
C ARG A 440 -7.96 15.96 23.47
N THR A 441 -8.66 17.07 23.58
CA THR A 441 -8.02 18.40 23.44
C THR A 441 -6.98 18.57 24.53
N ARG A 442 -5.91 19.27 24.19
CA ARG A 442 -4.87 19.59 25.15
C ARG A 442 -5.33 20.58 26.21
N GLY A 443 -5.00 20.30 27.48
CA GLY A 443 -5.37 21.14 28.63
C GLY A 443 -6.82 20.96 29.08
N THR A 444 -7.22 21.72 30.11
CA THR A 444 -8.53 21.58 30.78
C THR A 444 -9.52 22.70 30.44
N ARG A 445 -9.12 23.70 29.64
CA ARG A 445 -10.02 24.77 29.18
C ARG A 445 -10.74 24.32 27.92
N GLY A 446 -12.06 24.20 27.99
CA GLY A 446 -12.88 23.66 26.89
C GLY A 446 -12.53 22.21 26.56
N PRO A 447 -12.56 21.29 27.55
CA PRO A 447 -12.16 19.92 27.33
C PRO A 447 -13.08 19.27 26.30
N ALA A 448 -12.51 18.62 25.29
CA ALA A 448 -13.25 17.82 24.35
C ALA A 448 -12.67 16.41 24.20
N LEU A 449 -13.56 15.42 24.16
CA LEU A 449 -13.25 14.02 23.89
C LEU A 449 -13.61 13.70 22.44
N TYR A 450 -12.63 13.22 21.68
CA TYR A 450 -12.81 12.67 20.35
C TYR A 450 -12.97 11.16 20.46
N VAL A 451 -14.08 10.63 19.96
CA VAL A 451 -14.36 9.21 19.83
C VAL A 451 -14.18 8.84 18.36
N ASN A 452 -13.07 8.18 18.04
CA ASN A 452 -12.66 7.88 16.66
C ASN A 452 -13.07 6.48 16.23
N LEU A 453 -12.82 5.47 17.06
CA LEU A 453 -13.08 4.07 16.74
C LEU A 453 -14.20 3.52 17.62
N PHE A 454 -15.01 2.63 17.04
CA PHE A 454 -16.14 2.02 17.73
C PHE A 454 -15.82 0.62 18.21
N ILE A 455 -14.82 0.54 19.09
CA ILE A 455 -14.31 -0.70 19.67
C ILE A 455 -14.75 -0.78 21.14
N PRO A 456 -15.27 -1.93 21.63
CA PRO A 456 -15.65 -2.13 23.03
C PRO A 456 -14.49 -1.75 23.96
N SER A 457 -14.69 -0.71 24.76
CA SER A 457 -13.63 -0.11 25.57
C SER A 457 -14.17 0.74 26.71
N GLU A 458 -13.31 1.05 27.67
CA GLU A 458 -13.59 1.99 28.75
C GLU A 458 -12.42 2.97 28.87
N VAL A 459 -12.71 4.27 28.88
CA VAL A 459 -11.73 5.32 29.07
C VAL A 459 -11.93 6.02 30.41
N HIS A 460 -10.86 6.12 31.18
CA HIS A 460 -10.82 6.88 32.42
C HIS A 460 -10.12 8.22 32.20
N TRP A 461 -10.90 9.28 32.07
CA TRP A 461 -10.38 10.62 31.83
C TRP A 461 -10.08 11.33 33.15
N ARG A 462 -8.93 10.98 33.77
CA ARG A 462 -8.50 11.46 35.09
C ARG A 462 -8.51 12.97 35.22
N GLU A 463 -8.03 13.70 34.21
CA GLU A 463 -7.90 15.16 34.28
C GLU A 463 -9.24 15.89 34.33
N VAL A 464 -10.31 15.26 33.85
CA VAL A 464 -11.67 15.79 33.87
C VAL A 464 -12.52 15.12 34.96
N GLY A 465 -12.09 13.95 35.47
CA GLY A 465 -12.77 13.22 36.53
C GLY A 465 -13.98 12.42 36.04
N VAL A 466 -13.96 11.93 34.80
CA VAL A 466 -15.06 11.13 34.21
C VAL A 466 -14.57 9.80 33.68
N THR A 467 -15.42 8.77 33.78
CA THR A 467 -15.20 7.46 33.15
C THR A 467 -16.32 7.21 32.14
N ILE A 468 -15.94 6.78 30.94
CA ILE A 468 -16.87 6.53 29.84
C ILE A 468 -16.65 5.12 29.30
N ARG A 469 -17.73 4.36 29.22
CA ARG A 469 -17.75 3.01 28.68
C ARG A 469 -18.43 2.99 27.31
N GLN A 470 -17.77 2.39 26.33
CA GLN A 470 -18.31 2.12 25.00
C GLN A 470 -18.73 0.66 24.90
N GLU A 471 -20.02 0.44 24.69
CA GLU A 471 -20.66 -0.87 24.53
C GLU A 471 -21.21 -0.96 23.12
N THR A 472 -20.69 -1.91 22.34
CA THR A 472 -20.98 -1.98 20.91
C THR A 472 -20.70 -3.37 20.35
N GLU A 473 -21.51 -3.78 19.38
CA GLU A 473 -21.23 -4.90 18.49
C GLU A 473 -20.84 -4.40 17.08
N TYR A 474 -20.60 -3.10 16.93
CA TYR A 474 -20.10 -2.53 15.68
C TYR A 474 -18.77 -3.20 15.28
N PRO A 475 -18.57 -3.51 13.98
CA PRO A 475 -19.45 -3.24 12.85
C PRO A 475 -20.38 -4.42 12.51
N THR A 476 -20.60 -5.40 13.38
CA THR A 476 -21.63 -6.44 13.18
C THR A 476 -23.04 -5.88 13.36
N ALA A 477 -23.24 -5.05 14.37
CA ALA A 477 -24.41 -4.20 14.54
C ALA A 477 -24.21 -2.82 13.89
N ASP A 478 -25.30 -2.08 13.70
CA ASP A 478 -25.30 -0.72 13.15
C ASP A 478 -25.27 0.37 14.24
N ARG A 479 -24.91 0.03 15.48
CA ARG A 479 -25.01 0.95 16.62
C ARG A 479 -23.81 0.87 17.54
N THR A 480 -23.45 1.99 18.14
CA THR A 480 -22.54 2.09 19.28
C THR A 480 -23.17 2.93 20.39
N ARG A 481 -22.91 2.56 21.65
CA ARG A 481 -23.41 3.26 22.84
C ARG A 481 -22.26 3.66 23.76
N LEU A 482 -22.18 4.94 24.08
CA LEU A 482 -21.32 5.51 25.11
C LEU A 482 -22.15 5.75 26.37
N THR A 483 -21.64 5.34 27.52
CA THR A 483 -22.26 5.58 28.82
C THR A 483 -21.24 6.23 29.75
N VAL A 484 -21.60 7.34 30.38
CA VAL A 484 -20.81 7.91 31.47
C VAL A 484 -21.05 7.02 32.69
N THR A 485 -20.05 6.24 33.10
CA THR A 485 -20.18 5.28 34.20
C THR A 485 -19.75 5.89 35.54
N GLY A 486 -18.88 6.89 35.52
CA GLY A 486 -18.37 7.54 36.73
C GLY A 486 -18.11 9.02 36.55
N GLY A 487 -18.38 9.79 37.60
CA GLY A 487 -18.07 11.22 37.69
C GLY A 487 -19.09 12.14 37.03
N GLU A 488 -18.75 13.43 37.03
CA GLU A 488 -19.57 14.48 36.42
C GLU A 488 -18.70 15.66 35.99
N ALA A 489 -18.81 16.10 34.74
CA ALA A 489 -18.09 17.26 34.25
C ALA A 489 -18.78 17.89 33.03
N ARG A 490 -18.44 19.15 32.73
CA ARG A 490 -18.80 19.78 31.46
C ARG A 490 -17.66 19.57 30.46
N PHE A 491 -17.97 18.91 29.34
CA PHE A 491 -17.02 18.73 28.23
C PHE A 491 -17.77 18.53 26.92
N THR A 492 -17.07 18.76 25.82
CA THR A 492 -17.59 18.54 24.47
C THR A 492 -17.27 17.12 24.01
N LEU A 493 -18.28 16.36 23.61
CA LEU A 493 -18.11 15.06 22.99
C LEU A 493 -18.13 15.22 21.46
N ARG A 494 -17.05 14.81 20.78
CA ARG A 494 -16.91 14.79 19.32
C ARG A 494 -16.87 13.34 18.87
N ILE A 495 -17.93 12.89 18.20
CA ILE A 495 -18.08 11.49 17.78
C ILE A 495 -17.94 11.44 16.27
N ARG A 496 -17.01 10.63 15.76
CA ARG A 496 -16.82 10.49 14.32
C ARG A 496 -18.11 10.01 13.66
N VAL A 497 -18.41 10.54 12.49
CA VAL A 497 -19.42 10.00 11.57
C VAL A 497 -18.65 9.52 10.35
N PRO A 498 -18.48 8.20 10.17
CA PRO A 498 -17.57 7.68 9.16
C PRO A 498 -17.85 8.16 7.74
N GLY A 499 -16.82 8.43 6.95
CA GLY A 499 -16.95 8.88 5.56
C GLY A 499 -17.73 7.92 4.66
N TRP A 500 -17.66 6.61 4.91
CA TRP A 500 -18.39 5.60 4.13
C TRP A 500 -19.92 5.77 4.21
N MET A 501 -20.45 6.46 5.23
CA MET A 501 -21.88 6.79 5.33
C MET A 501 -22.36 7.66 4.16
N ALA A 502 -21.47 8.34 3.43
CA ALA A 502 -21.83 9.09 2.23
C ALA A 502 -22.41 8.19 1.12
N GLY A 503 -22.06 6.90 1.12
CA GLY A 503 -22.62 5.89 0.21
C GLY A 503 -23.91 5.22 0.73
N SER A 504 -24.34 5.51 1.96
CA SER A 504 -25.55 4.94 2.56
C SER A 504 -26.77 5.78 2.17
N GLY A 505 -27.86 5.13 1.75
CA GLY A 505 -29.14 5.79 1.48
C GLY A 505 -29.85 6.32 2.74
N ARG A 506 -29.33 6.01 3.94
CA ARG A 506 -29.95 6.35 5.23
C ARG A 506 -28.99 7.18 6.10
N PRO A 507 -29.46 8.28 6.71
CA PRO A 507 -28.61 9.14 7.53
C PRO A 507 -28.23 8.47 8.85
N ALA A 508 -27.07 8.85 9.38
CA ALA A 508 -26.68 8.53 10.74
C ALA A 508 -27.61 9.23 11.75
N VAL A 509 -27.87 8.56 12.88
CA VAL A 509 -28.77 9.08 13.93
C VAL A 509 -28.03 9.13 15.25
N LEU A 510 -27.99 10.31 15.87
CA LEU A 510 -27.40 10.54 17.18
C LEU A 510 -28.51 10.82 18.21
N LYS A 511 -28.47 10.10 19.33
CA LYS A 511 -29.36 10.30 20.47
C LYS A 511 -28.57 10.49 21.74
N VAL A 512 -29.08 11.34 22.62
CA VAL A 512 -28.58 11.53 23.98
C VAL A 512 -29.71 11.27 24.95
N ASN A 513 -29.50 10.35 25.89
CA ASN A 513 -30.54 9.89 26.85
C ASN A 513 -31.86 9.49 26.15
N GLY A 514 -31.73 8.75 25.04
CA GLY A 514 -32.87 8.28 24.23
C GLY A 514 -33.55 9.34 23.38
N ARG A 515 -33.15 10.63 23.45
CA ARG A 515 -33.75 11.74 22.70
C ARG A 515 -32.85 12.16 21.54
N HIS A 516 -33.46 12.51 20.42
CA HIS A 516 -32.74 13.12 19.30
C HIS A 516 -32.13 14.46 19.73
N VAL A 517 -30.90 14.70 19.31
CA VAL A 517 -30.23 16.00 19.47
C VAL A 517 -30.34 16.82 18.19
N PRO A 518 -30.39 18.17 18.26
CA PRO A 518 -30.39 19.05 17.09
C PRO A 518 -28.99 19.17 16.47
N VAL A 519 -28.28 18.05 16.36
CA VAL A 519 -26.97 17.93 15.72
C VAL A 519 -27.17 17.02 14.52
N ARG A 520 -26.81 17.51 13.33
CA ARG A 520 -26.84 16.71 12.11
C ARG A 520 -25.53 15.93 12.00
N PRO A 521 -25.52 14.59 12.10
CA PRO A 521 -24.30 13.81 11.93
C PRO A 521 -24.00 13.73 10.42
N GLU A 522 -23.00 14.48 9.95
CA GLU A 522 -22.62 14.52 8.54
C GLU A 522 -21.46 13.55 8.26
N PRO A 523 -21.52 12.70 7.21
CA PRO A 523 -20.44 11.77 6.87
C PRO A 523 -19.09 12.47 6.69
N GLY A 524 -18.02 11.84 7.19
CA GLY A 524 -16.66 12.38 7.12
C GLY A 524 -16.42 13.56 8.07
N THR A 525 -17.21 13.67 9.14
CA THR A 525 -17.09 14.76 10.14
C THR A 525 -17.23 14.23 11.57
N TYR A 526 -17.23 15.13 12.55
CA TYR A 526 -17.50 14.81 13.96
C TYR A 526 -18.80 15.47 14.43
N ALA A 527 -19.78 14.65 14.81
CA ALA A 527 -20.97 15.12 15.50
C ALA A 527 -20.57 15.64 16.89
N THR A 528 -20.93 16.88 17.20
CA THR A 528 -20.43 17.61 18.38
C THR A 528 -21.57 17.86 19.37
N VAL A 529 -21.39 17.40 20.62
CA VAL A 529 -22.35 17.59 21.72
C VAL A 529 -21.63 18.20 22.92
N ASP A 530 -21.91 19.47 23.23
CA ASP A 530 -21.38 20.14 24.42
C ASP A 530 -22.44 20.20 25.52
N ARG A 531 -22.15 19.56 26.67
CA ARG A 531 -23.03 19.62 27.84
C ARG A 531 -22.28 19.25 29.12
N ARG A 532 -22.99 19.39 30.25
CA ARG A 532 -22.63 18.72 31.49
C ARG A 532 -23.09 17.26 31.38
N TRP A 533 -22.15 16.36 31.60
CA TRP A 533 -22.30 14.92 31.55
C TRP A 533 -22.19 14.37 32.98
N CYS A 534 -23.13 13.54 33.38
CA CYS A 534 -23.19 12.92 34.70
C CYS A 534 -23.23 11.40 34.55
N SER A 535 -22.81 10.65 35.58
CA SER A 535 -23.03 9.20 35.64
C SER A 535 -24.45 8.81 35.25
N GLY A 536 -24.58 7.85 34.34
CA GLY A 536 -25.84 7.38 33.78
C GLY A 536 -26.26 8.06 32.47
N ASP A 537 -25.65 9.19 32.09
CA ASP A 537 -25.87 9.79 30.78
C ASP A 537 -25.38 8.84 29.67
N THR A 538 -26.11 8.83 28.55
CA THR A 538 -25.87 7.93 27.42
C THR A 538 -25.88 8.67 26.11
N VAL A 539 -25.04 8.21 25.19
CA VAL A 539 -25.01 8.65 23.80
C VAL A 539 -25.05 7.44 22.90
N GLU A 540 -26.00 7.42 21.97
CA GLU A 540 -26.19 6.33 21.02
C GLU A 540 -26.03 6.89 19.62
N LEU A 541 -25.13 6.29 18.84
CA LEU A 541 -24.94 6.58 17.43
C LEU A 541 -25.34 5.35 16.62
N VAL A 542 -26.30 5.55 15.70
CA VAL A 542 -26.72 4.54 14.72
C VAL A 542 -26.16 4.92 13.35
N LEU A 543 -25.49 3.96 12.72
CA LEU A 543 -24.79 4.05 11.45
C LEU A 543 -25.36 3.00 10.46
N PRO A 544 -26.47 3.31 9.76
CA PRO A 544 -27.06 2.39 8.79
C PRO A 544 -26.08 1.94 7.72
N ARG A 545 -25.91 0.62 7.59
CA ARG A 545 -25.02 -0.02 6.62
C ARG A 545 -25.82 -0.56 5.43
N GLU A 546 -25.27 -0.41 4.23
CA GLU A 546 -25.81 -0.95 2.99
C GLU A 546 -24.68 -1.56 2.17
N PRO A 547 -24.93 -2.63 1.38
CA PRO A 547 -23.91 -3.20 0.52
C PRO A 547 -23.51 -2.21 -0.60
N LEU A 548 -22.22 -1.94 -0.75
CA LEU A 548 -21.69 -0.99 -1.73
C LEU A 548 -20.66 -1.67 -2.63
N TRP A 549 -20.93 -1.67 -3.93
CA TRP A 549 -19.97 -2.11 -4.94
C TRP A 549 -19.11 -0.93 -5.40
N GLN A 550 -17.79 -1.02 -5.21
CA GLN A 550 -16.85 0.02 -5.58
C GLN A 550 -15.98 -0.44 -6.74
N ALA A 551 -15.95 0.35 -7.82
CA ALA A 551 -15.11 0.10 -8.98
C ALA A 551 -13.63 0.37 -8.67
N ALA A 552 -12.74 -0.46 -9.20
CA ALA A 552 -11.32 -0.18 -9.19
C ALA A 552 -10.98 0.98 -10.17
N PRO A 553 -9.98 1.82 -9.87
CA PRO A 553 -9.69 3.01 -10.68
C PRO A 553 -9.25 2.68 -12.11
N ASP A 554 -8.41 1.67 -12.28
CA ASP A 554 -7.88 1.22 -13.58
C ASP A 554 -8.81 0.26 -14.33
N ASN A 555 -9.80 -0.34 -13.65
CA ASN A 555 -10.78 -1.18 -14.31
C ASN A 555 -12.17 -1.07 -13.65
N PRO A 556 -13.09 -0.27 -14.21
CA PRO A 556 -14.43 -0.08 -13.66
C PRO A 556 -15.30 -1.35 -13.60
N GLN A 557 -14.90 -2.39 -14.33
CA GLN A 557 -15.58 -3.69 -14.38
C GLN A 557 -15.05 -4.68 -13.37
N VAL A 558 -14.01 -4.32 -12.62
CA VAL A 558 -13.59 -5.07 -11.45
C VAL A 558 -13.97 -4.26 -10.22
N LYS A 559 -14.71 -4.90 -9.30
CA LYS A 559 -15.29 -4.24 -8.14
C LYS A 559 -14.98 -4.99 -6.86
N SER A 560 -14.83 -4.25 -5.76
CA SER A 560 -14.92 -4.79 -4.40
C SER A 560 -16.33 -4.56 -3.84
N LEU A 561 -16.72 -5.34 -2.84
CA LEU A 561 -17.97 -5.18 -2.12
C LEU A 561 -17.67 -4.84 -0.65
N SER A 562 -18.31 -3.80 -0.13
CA SER A 562 -18.28 -3.48 1.30
C SER A 562 -19.67 -3.46 1.93
N TYR A 563 -19.73 -3.59 3.25
CA TYR A 563 -20.93 -3.42 4.06
C TYR A 563 -20.59 -2.64 5.34
N GLY A 564 -20.84 -1.33 5.32
CA GLY A 564 -20.26 -0.42 6.30
C GLY A 564 -18.73 -0.34 6.14
N PRO A 565 -17.93 -0.43 7.22
CA PRO A 565 -16.47 -0.43 7.13
C PRO A 565 -15.87 -1.79 6.71
N LEU A 566 -16.70 -2.81 6.48
CA LEU A 566 -16.25 -4.18 6.23
C LEU A 566 -16.18 -4.45 4.73
N VAL A 567 -14.98 -4.70 4.20
CA VAL A 567 -14.78 -5.34 2.90
C VAL A 567 -15.22 -6.80 3.02
N LEU A 568 -16.03 -7.26 2.06
CA LEU A 568 -16.50 -8.63 1.99
C LEU A 568 -15.64 -9.43 1.01
N ALA A 569 -15.27 -10.64 1.43
CA ALA A 569 -14.56 -11.62 0.62
C ALA A 569 -15.43 -12.86 0.39
N GLY A 570 -15.29 -13.47 -0.78
CA GLY A 570 -15.93 -14.74 -1.10
C GLY A 570 -15.12 -15.92 -0.61
N GLU A 571 -15.79 -16.89 -0.01
CA GLU A 571 -15.21 -18.14 0.47
C GLU A 571 -15.08 -19.15 -0.68
N TYR A 572 -13.87 -19.65 -0.90
CA TYR A 572 -13.58 -20.65 -1.94
C TYR A 572 -13.06 -21.98 -1.38
N GLY A 573 -12.90 -22.12 -0.06
CA GLY A 573 -12.33 -23.33 0.54
C GLY A 573 -10.95 -23.61 -0.05
N ASP A 574 -10.71 -24.84 -0.52
CA ASP A 574 -9.45 -25.21 -1.21
C ASP A 574 -9.46 -24.91 -2.72
N THR A 575 -10.52 -24.27 -3.24
CA THR A 575 -10.69 -24.06 -4.69
C THR A 575 -9.75 -22.98 -5.21
N ALA A 576 -8.72 -23.38 -5.96
CA ALA A 576 -7.90 -22.45 -6.72
C ALA A 576 -8.68 -21.83 -7.89
N LEU A 577 -8.35 -20.59 -8.24
CA LEU A 577 -8.90 -19.87 -9.39
C LEU A 577 -7.77 -19.41 -10.31
N ALA A 578 -7.93 -19.62 -11.61
CA ALA A 578 -6.94 -19.19 -12.59
C ALA A 578 -7.05 -17.68 -12.92
N THR A 579 -8.21 -17.06 -12.65
CA THR A 579 -8.48 -15.64 -12.89
C THR A 579 -9.58 -15.11 -11.97
N LEU A 580 -9.83 -13.80 -12.00
CA LEU A 580 -10.87 -13.16 -11.20
C LEU A 580 -12.27 -13.69 -11.60
N PRO A 581 -13.07 -14.17 -10.64
CA PRO A 581 -14.40 -14.72 -10.91
C PRO A 581 -15.40 -13.61 -11.29
N SER A 582 -16.34 -13.94 -12.17
CA SER A 582 -17.40 -13.00 -12.59
C SER A 582 -18.62 -13.08 -11.66
N VAL A 583 -18.90 -12.03 -10.89
CA VAL A 583 -20.07 -11.94 -10.00
C VAL A 583 -21.27 -11.30 -10.69
N ARG A 584 -22.49 -11.68 -10.26
CA ARG A 584 -23.76 -11.02 -10.60
C ARG A 584 -24.28 -10.19 -9.41
N PRO A 585 -24.02 -8.87 -9.34
CA PRO A 585 -24.40 -8.04 -8.21
C PRO A 585 -25.89 -8.07 -7.86
N ASP A 586 -26.77 -8.23 -8.85
CA ASP A 586 -28.23 -8.30 -8.69
C ASP A 586 -28.72 -9.57 -7.95
N THR A 587 -27.84 -10.55 -7.80
CA THR A 587 -28.11 -11.80 -7.07
C THR A 587 -27.68 -11.76 -5.60
N LEU A 588 -27.10 -10.64 -5.14
CA LEU A 588 -26.67 -10.46 -3.76
C LEU A 588 -27.86 -10.56 -2.80
N ARG A 589 -27.80 -11.47 -1.82
CA ARG A 589 -28.83 -11.64 -0.79
C ARG A 589 -28.18 -11.79 0.59
N PRO A 590 -28.76 -11.25 1.66
CA PRO A 590 -28.30 -11.54 3.02
C PRO A 590 -28.25 -13.05 3.28
N ALA A 591 -27.21 -13.52 3.95
CA ALA A 591 -27.09 -14.93 4.35
C ALA A 591 -27.92 -15.18 5.63
N PRO A 592 -28.67 -16.30 5.72
CA PRO A 592 -29.43 -16.62 6.92
C PRO A 592 -28.52 -16.73 8.16
N GLY A 593 -28.96 -16.16 9.28
CA GLY A 593 -28.26 -16.29 10.57
C GLY A 593 -27.02 -15.40 10.75
N SER A 594 -26.71 -14.51 9.80
CA SER A 594 -25.62 -13.54 9.93
C SER A 594 -26.07 -12.12 9.64
N ALA A 595 -25.55 -11.16 10.41
CA ALA A 595 -25.82 -9.72 10.22
C ALA A 595 -24.88 -9.06 9.21
N THR A 596 -23.82 -9.74 8.79
CA THR A 596 -22.73 -9.19 7.95
C THR A 596 -22.40 -10.05 6.73
N ALA A 597 -22.99 -11.23 6.60
CA ALA A 597 -22.71 -12.15 5.52
C ALA A 597 -23.80 -12.16 4.44
N PHE A 598 -23.40 -12.47 3.20
CA PHE A 598 -24.26 -12.44 2.02
C PHE A 598 -23.98 -13.65 1.13
N THR A 599 -24.86 -13.94 0.17
CA THR A 599 -24.58 -14.86 -0.94
C THR A 599 -24.79 -14.15 -2.27
N ALA A 600 -24.01 -14.51 -3.28
CA ALA A 600 -24.18 -14.06 -4.66
C ALA A 600 -23.84 -15.20 -5.63
N LEU A 601 -24.27 -15.09 -6.89
CA LEU A 601 -23.80 -15.95 -7.97
C LEU A 601 -22.49 -15.39 -8.54
N ALA A 602 -21.43 -16.20 -8.54
CA ALA A 602 -20.17 -15.95 -9.22
C ALA A 602 -19.82 -17.16 -10.10
N ASP A 603 -19.54 -16.93 -11.37
CA ASP A 603 -19.34 -17.97 -12.40
C ASP A 603 -20.43 -19.07 -12.34
N ASP A 604 -21.68 -18.62 -12.24
CA ASP A 604 -22.89 -19.45 -12.12
C ASP A 604 -22.96 -20.36 -10.87
N ARG A 605 -22.06 -20.19 -9.90
CA ARG A 605 -22.07 -20.87 -8.60
C ARG A 605 -22.46 -19.90 -7.49
N ARG A 606 -23.22 -20.38 -6.50
CA ARG A 606 -23.52 -19.59 -5.29
C ARG A 606 -22.29 -19.57 -4.39
N VAL A 607 -21.79 -18.37 -4.08
CA VAL A 607 -20.64 -18.14 -3.21
C VAL A 607 -21.10 -17.40 -1.95
N GLN A 608 -20.56 -17.81 -0.80
CA GLN A 608 -20.74 -17.14 0.48
C GLN A 608 -19.77 -15.97 0.58
N LEU A 609 -20.27 -14.80 0.98
CA LEU A 609 -19.50 -13.56 1.16
C LEU A 609 -19.51 -13.20 2.65
N ARG A 610 -18.35 -12.92 3.23
CA ARG A 610 -18.17 -12.60 4.66
C ARG A 610 -17.15 -11.48 4.87
N PRO A 611 -17.16 -10.80 6.03
CA PRO A 611 -16.14 -9.82 6.37
C PRO A 611 -14.73 -10.40 6.19
N PHE A 612 -13.87 -9.68 5.48
CA PHE A 612 -12.60 -10.24 5.00
C PHE A 612 -11.66 -10.71 6.12
N HIS A 613 -11.67 -10.04 7.29
CA HIS A 613 -10.88 -10.43 8.45
C HIS A 613 -11.34 -11.74 9.11
N GLU A 614 -12.56 -12.20 8.81
CA GLU A 614 -13.09 -13.48 9.32
C GLU A 614 -12.74 -14.67 8.40
N VAL A 615 -12.27 -14.41 7.17
CA VAL A 615 -11.97 -15.46 6.20
C VAL A 615 -10.54 -15.96 6.42
N GLN A 616 -10.41 -17.04 7.17
CA GLN A 616 -9.15 -17.65 7.59
C GLN A 616 -9.05 -19.10 7.13
N HIS A 617 -7.82 -19.60 6.93
CA HIS A 617 -7.51 -21.00 6.60
C HIS A 617 -8.27 -21.55 5.37
N GLN A 618 -8.48 -20.69 4.37
CA GLN A 618 -9.09 -21.04 3.09
C GLN A 618 -8.73 -20.01 2.03
N ARG A 619 -8.92 -20.38 0.77
CA ARG A 619 -8.86 -19.46 -0.37
C ARG A 619 -10.04 -18.50 -0.37
N TYR A 620 -9.77 -17.27 -0.80
CA TYR A 620 -10.75 -16.21 -0.83
C TYR A 620 -10.63 -15.32 -2.07
N ASN A 621 -11.67 -14.52 -2.32
CA ASN A 621 -11.67 -13.54 -3.39
C ASN A 621 -12.28 -12.20 -2.94
N VAL A 622 -11.55 -11.09 -3.13
CA VAL A 622 -12.00 -9.74 -2.73
C VAL A 622 -12.47 -8.91 -3.94
N TYR A 623 -11.80 -9.04 -5.07
CA TYR A 623 -12.12 -8.32 -6.30
C TYR A 623 -12.88 -9.19 -7.28
N TRP A 624 -13.95 -8.63 -7.85
CA TRP A 624 -14.88 -9.38 -8.68
C TRP A 624 -15.01 -8.75 -10.05
N ALA A 625 -14.90 -9.55 -11.11
CA ALA A 625 -15.31 -9.10 -12.43
C ALA A 625 -16.84 -8.94 -12.45
N VAL A 626 -17.33 -7.86 -13.05
CA VAL A 626 -18.74 -7.57 -13.24
C VAL A 626 -18.95 -7.36 -14.71
N ARG A 627 -19.62 -8.33 -15.35
CA ARG A 627 -19.88 -8.25 -16.78
C ARG A 627 -20.80 -7.07 -17.08
N PRO A 628 -20.47 -6.21 -18.07
CA PRO A 628 -21.37 -5.18 -18.51
C PRO A 628 -22.66 -5.78 -19.06
N ARG A 629 -23.71 -4.96 -19.12
CA ARG A 629 -24.85 -5.30 -19.97
C ARG A 629 -24.37 -5.35 -21.43
N PRO A 630 -24.81 -6.34 -22.22
CA PRO A 630 -24.47 -6.41 -23.65
C PRO A 630 -24.76 -5.08 -24.34
N ALA A 631 -23.73 -4.52 -24.98
CA ALA A 631 -23.85 -3.30 -25.77
C ALA A 631 -24.26 -3.63 -27.20
N ARG A 632 -24.79 -2.64 -27.93
CA ARG A 632 -25.02 -2.78 -29.38
C ARG A 632 -23.69 -3.00 -30.09
N GLU A 633 -23.65 -3.95 -31.00
CA GLU A 633 -22.49 -4.24 -31.85
C GLU A 633 -22.04 -3.00 -32.63
N ARG A 634 -20.74 -2.69 -32.59
CA ARG A 634 -20.13 -1.57 -33.29
C ARG A 634 -18.61 -1.67 -33.34
N ASP A 635 -18.02 -0.86 -34.22
CA ASP A 635 -16.61 -0.51 -34.19
C ASP A 635 -16.38 0.43 -33.00
N ILE A 636 -15.44 0.06 -32.12
CA ILE A 636 -15.00 0.87 -30.98
C ILE A 636 -14.05 1.96 -31.48
N VAL A 637 -13.10 1.59 -32.34
CA VAL A 637 -12.12 2.52 -32.90
C VAL A 637 -11.70 2.06 -34.30
N ARG A 638 -11.34 2.99 -35.18
CA ARG A 638 -10.72 2.69 -36.47
C ARG A 638 -9.69 3.75 -36.87
N TYR A 639 -8.43 3.34 -37.00
CA TYR A 639 -7.36 4.16 -37.58
C TYR A 639 -7.03 3.66 -38.99
N PRO A 640 -7.45 4.38 -40.05
CA PRO A 640 -7.18 3.99 -41.44
C PRO A 640 -5.78 4.39 -41.93
N PHE A 641 -5.05 5.24 -41.19
CA PHE A 641 -3.69 5.69 -41.54
C PHE A 641 -3.61 6.27 -42.97
N ASP A 642 -4.57 7.12 -43.34
CA ASP A 642 -4.71 7.69 -44.69
C ASP A 642 -4.38 9.20 -44.76
N GLU A 643 -3.81 9.79 -43.71
CA GLU A 643 -3.50 11.22 -43.60
C GLU A 643 -2.26 11.64 -44.43
N GLY A 644 -1.19 10.85 -44.37
CA GLY A 644 0.02 11.01 -45.19
C GLY A 644 0.95 12.18 -44.80
N ASN A 645 0.68 12.89 -43.69
CA ASN A 645 1.56 13.93 -43.16
C ASN A 645 1.32 14.16 -41.65
N GLY A 646 2.24 14.87 -41.01
CA GLY A 646 2.18 15.13 -39.57
C GLY A 646 2.51 13.90 -38.72
N THR A 647 2.12 13.92 -37.45
CA THR A 647 2.43 12.86 -36.48
C THR A 647 1.18 12.27 -35.82
N SER A 648 0.01 12.46 -36.42
CA SER A 648 -1.28 12.03 -35.86
C SER A 648 -2.10 11.25 -36.87
N ALA A 649 -2.79 10.20 -36.41
CA ALA A 649 -3.76 9.44 -37.21
C ALA A 649 -5.13 9.48 -36.52
N ALA A 650 -6.16 9.92 -37.23
CA ALA A 650 -7.48 10.19 -36.69
C ALA A 650 -8.30 8.92 -36.50
N ASP A 651 -9.04 8.86 -35.38
CA ASP A 651 -10.05 7.83 -35.18
C ASP A 651 -11.29 8.13 -36.03
N ARG A 652 -11.58 7.26 -36.98
CA ARG A 652 -12.70 7.42 -37.91
C ARG A 652 -14.07 7.23 -37.24
N THR A 653 -14.14 6.61 -36.07
CA THR A 653 -15.39 6.52 -35.30
C THR A 653 -15.66 7.80 -34.49
N GLY A 654 -14.62 8.62 -34.26
CA GLY A 654 -14.66 9.81 -33.40
C GLY A 654 -14.83 9.50 -31.92
N ALA A 655 -14.58 8.26 -31.48
CA ALA A 655 -14.76 7.83 -30.09
C ALA A 655 -13.51 8.07 -29.22
N PHE A 656 -12.33 8.09 -29.84
CA PHE A 656 -11.06 8.30 -29.15
C PHE A 656 -10.28 9.49 -29.74
N ALA A 657 -9.27 9.94 -28.99
CA ALA A 657 -8.29 10.91 -29.48
C ALA A 657 -7.47 10.32 -30.63
N ASP A 658 -6.78 11.17 -31.39
CA ASP A 658 -5.90 10.72 -32.47
C ASP A 658 -4.75 9.86 -31.93
N ALA A 659 -4.40 8.80 -32.67
CA ALA A 659 -3.18 8.04 -32.41
C ALA A 659 -1.96 8.88 -32.79
N THR A 660 -0.83 8.70 -32.10
CA THR A 660 0.40 9.47 -32.30
C THR A 660 1.50 8.61 -32.91
N LEU A 661 2.13 9.08 -33.99
CA LEU A 661 3.32 8.48 -34.57
C LEU A 661 4.56 8.93 -33.78
N VAL A 662 5.33 7.98 -33.27
CA VAL A 662 6.55 8.22 -32.49
C VAL A 662 7.72 7.58 -33.21
N GLY A 663 8.54 8.38 -33.90
CA GLY A 663 9.64 7.90 -34.75
C GLY A 663 9.18 7.21 -36.04
N ALA A 664 7.89 6.85 -36.16
CA ALA A 664 7.29 6.30 -37.36
C ALA A 664 7.04 7.40 -38.40
N THR A 665 6.99 7.03 -39.67
CA THR A 665 6.81 7.96 -40.79
C THR A 665 5.70 7.49 -41.73
N TRP A 666 5.11 8.42 -42.48
CA TRP A 666 4.15 8.08 -43.52
C TRP A 666 4.86 7.45 -44.72
N ASP A 667 4.25 6.42 -45.30
CA ASP A 667 4.71 5.74 -46.50
C ASP A 667 3.54 5.58 -47.49
N ASP A 668 3.78 5.98 -48.74
CA ASP A 668 2.85 5.85 -49.87
C ASP A 668 3.50 5.18 -51.09
N SER A 669 4.66 4.53 -50.91
CA SER A 669 5.49 3.97 -51.98
C SER A 669 4.80 2.87 -52.81
N ASP A 670 3.78 2.19 -52.26
CA ASP A 670 2.98 1.18 -52.96
C ASP A 670 1.63 1.69 -53.47
N GLY A 671 1.41 3.00 -53.45
CA GLY A 671 0.19 3.67 -53.91
C GLY A 671 -0.96 3.68 -52.90
N VAL A 672 -0.79 3.10 -51.71
CA VAL A 672 -1.74 3.20 -50.59
C VAL A 672 -1.04 3.77 -49.37
N ARG A 673 -1.62 4.80 -48.76
CA ARG A 673 -1.04 5.42 -47.56
C ARG A 673 -0.98 4.43 -46.40
N SER A 674 0.13 4.51 -45.68
CA SER A 674 0.44 3.68 -44.52
C SER A 674 1.42 4.39 -43.60
N VAL A 675 1.70 3.77 -42.46
CA VAL A 675 2.74 4.19 -41.52
C VAL A 675 3.86 3.16 -41.52
N SER A 676 5.06 3.59 -41.89
CA SER A 676 6.30 2.81 -41.84
C SER A 676 6.86 2.74 -40.42
N LEU A 677 7.31 1.54 -40.04
CA LEU A 677 7.91 1.18 -38.77
C LEU A 677 9.34 0.70 -39.04
N ASP A 678 10.32 1.40 -38.47
CA ASP A 678 11.74 1.27 -38.85
C ASP A 678 12.48 0.10 -38.19
N GLY A 679 11.87 -0.60 -37.22
CA GLY A 679 12.53 -1.66 -36.44
C GLY A 679 13.49 -1.16 -35.35
N HIS A 680 13.66 0.14 -35.17
CA HIS A 680 14.62 0.75 -34.23
C HIS A 680 13.98 1.67 -33.19
N GLY A 681 12.78 2.20 -33.47
CA GLY A 681 12.04 3.04 -32.53
C GLY A 681 10.70 3.56 -33.07
N GLY A 682 10.47 3.48 -34.37
CA GLY A 682 9.24 3.87 -35.03
C GLY A 682 8.06 3.02 -34.60
N HIS A 683 7.07 3.64 -33.97
CA HIS A 683 5.82 3.00 -33.54
C HIS A 683 4.64 3.98 -33.56
N VAL A 684 3.43 3.43 -33.42
CA VAL A 684 2.21 4.22 -33.21
C VAL A 684 1.76 4.03 -31.76
N ALA A 685 1.58 5.12 -31.04
CA ALA A 685 0.95 5.15 -29.72
C ALA A 685 -0.57 5.39 -29.89
N LEU A 686 -1.37 4.44 -29.40
CA LEU A 686 -2.81 4.51 -29.42
C LEU A 686 -3.33 5.12 -28.09
N PRO A 687 -4.53 5.73 -28.07
CA PRO A 687 -5.10 6.33 -26.86
C PRO A 687 -5.31 5.37 -25.70
N VAL A 688 -5.46 5.91 -24.50
CA VAL A 688 -5.75 5.14 -23.28
C VAL A 688 -7.17 4.55 -23.31
N GLY A 689 -7.35 3.39 -22.67
CA GLY A 689 -8.67 2.81 -22.40
C GLY A 689 -9.34 2.04 -23.54
N LEU A 690 -8.62 1.71 -24.62
CA LEU A 690 -9.14 1.01 -25.79
C LEU A 690 -9.96 -0.27 -25.50
N PRO A 691 -9.46 -1.24 -24.71
CA PRO A 691 -10.20 -2.47 -24.41
C PRO A 691 -11.18 -2.34 -23.24
N SER A 692 -11.34 -1.14 -22.68
CA SER A 692 -12.10 -0.95 -21.43
C SER A 692 -13.57 -1.32 -21.61
N GLY A 693 -14.07 -2.18 -20.72
CA GLY A 693 -15.46 -2.63 -20.74
C GLY A 693 -15.79 -3.70 -21.78
N LEU A 694 -14.81 -4.27 -22.48
CA LEU A 694 -15.05 -5.31 -23.49
C LEU A 694 -14.90 -6.70 -22.88
N ASP A 695 -16.00 -7.44 -22.75
CA ASP A 695 -16.00 -8.87 -22.37
C ASP A 695 -15.72 -9.79 -23.58
N GLU A 696 -15.97 -9.27 -24.77
CA GLU A 696 -15.60 -9.88 -26.05
C GLU A 696 -15.10 -8.79 -27.01
N LEU A 697 -14.22 -9.18 -27.93
CA LEU A 697 -13.67 -8.24 -28.90
C LEU A 697 -13.20 -8.90 -30.19
N THR A 698 -13.01 -8.08 -31.21
CA THR A 698 -12.20 -8.40 -32.39
C THR A 698 -11.21 -7.28 -32.65
N LEU A 699 -9.92 -7.59 -32.67
CA LEU A 699 -8.86 -6.69 -33.11
C LEU A 699 -8.48 -7.06 -34.55
N GLY A 700 -8.54 -6.11 -35.48
CA GLY A 700 -8.12 -6.28 -36.86
C GLY A 700 -6.98 -5.32 -37.20
N VAL A 701 -5.91 -5.83 -37.81
CA VAL A 701 -4.76 -5.03 -38.25
C VAL A 701 -4.36 -5.42 -39.66
N ARG A 702 -4.12 -4.44 -40.52
CA ARG A 702 -3.52 -4.63 -41.83
C ARG A 702 -2.06 -4.20 -41.79
N VAL A 703 -1.16 -5.17 -41.84
CA VAL A 703 0.28 -5.02 -41.57
C VAL A 703 1.12 -5.64 -42.70
N ARG A 704 2.26 -5.01 -43.02
CA ARG A 704 3.34 -5.58 -43.82
C ARG A 704 4.53 -5.79 -42.88
N VAL A 705 5.04 -7.01 -42.80
CA VAL A 705 6.22 -7.32 -41.99
C VAL A 705 7.42 -7.44 -42.92
N ASP A 706 8.43 -6.58 -42.77
CA ASP A 706 9.55 -6.53 -43.70
C ASP A 706 10.73 -7.40 -43.22
N THR A 707 10.91 -7.55 -41.90
CA THR A 707 11.81 -8.55 -41.32
C THR A 707 11.22 -9.17 -40.06
N LEU A 708 11.40 -10.48 -39.88
CA LEU A 708 10.97 -11.19 -38.68
C LEU A 708 11.99 -11.01 -37.55
N ALA A 709 11.49 -10.60 -36.38
CA ALA A 709 12.23 -10.62 -35.13
C ALA A 709 11.33 -11.21 -34.04
N ALA A 710 11.87 -12.16 -33.27
CA ALA A 710 11.11 -12.81 -32.20
C ALA A 710 10.62 -11.79 -31.18
N SER A 711 9.36 -11.91 -30.78
CA SER A 711 8.68 -11.01 -29.84
C SER A 711 8.44 -9.57 -30.33
N ALA A 712 8.80 -9.22 -31.57
CA ALA A 712 8.37 -7.95 -32.18
C ALA A 712 6.84 -7.91 -32.29
N ARG A 713 6.23 -6.84 -31.77
CA ARG A 713 4.77 -6.73 -31.64
C ARG A 713 4.16 -6.02 -32.83
N VAL A 714 3.14 -6.63 -33.42
CA VAL A 714 2.22 -5.96 -34.34
C VAL A 714 1.36 -4.97 -33.55
N PHE A 715 0.75 -5.43 -32.46
CA PHE A 715 0.13 -4.59 -31.45
C PHE A 715 0.45 -5.11 -30.04
N ASP A 716 0.39 -4.23 -29.04
CA ASP A 716 0.55 -4.54 -27.61
C ASP A 716 -0.30 -3.54 -26.81
N LEU A 717 -1.36 -4.02 -26.15
CA LEU A 717 -2.32 -3.21 -25.37
C LEU A 717 -2.26 -3.62 -23.90
N GLY A 718 -2.05 -2.69 -22.96
CA GLY A 718 -2.02 -3.02 -21.54
C GLY A 718 -1.53 -1.91 -20.63
N PHE A 719 -1.00 -2.28 -19.47
CA PHE A 719 -0.39 -1.36 -18.50
C PHE A 719 1.12 -1.55 -18.38
N HIS A 720 1.58 -2.81 -18.40
CA HIS A 720 2.98 -3.18 -18.30
C HIS A 720 3.20 -4.62 -18.76
N LYS A 721 4.46 -5.09 -18.69
CA LYS A 721 4.89 -6.41 -19.19
C LYS A 721 4.25 -7.64 -18.52
N GLU A 722 3.35 -7.48 -17.55
CA GLU A 722 2.60 -8.58 -16.92
C GLU A 722 1.08 -8.45 -17.10
N THR A 723 0.59 -7.31 -17.62
CA THR A 723 -0.83 -7.09 -17.93
C THR A 723 -0.95 -6.56 -19.35
N TYR A 724 -1.26 -7.45 -20.29
CA TYR A 724 -1.18 -7.19 -21.72
C TYR A 724 -2.10 -8.07 -22.57
N LEU A 725 -2.43 -7.56 -23.75
CA LEU A 725 -2.96 -8.28 -24.90
C LEU A 725 -2.11 -7.91 -26.13
N PHE A 726 -1.38 -8.86 -26.69
CA PHE A 726 -0.48 -8.59 -27.82
C PHE A 726 -0.68 -9.55 -28.99
N LEU A 727 -0.17 -9.15 -30.15
CA LEU A 727 0.15 -10.02 -31.28
C LEU A 727 1.62 -9.85 -31.69
N ALA A 728 2.37 -10.95 -31.76
CA ALA A 728 3.72 -11.01 -32.29
C ALA A 728 3.74 -11.61 -33.69
N ALA A 729 4.54 -11.03 -34.59
CA ALA A 729 4.69 -11.54 -35.96
C ALA A 729 5.37 -12.92 -36.00
N THR A 730 6.28 -13.18 -35.06
CA THR A 730 6.88 -14.50 -34.82
C THR A 730 7.35 -14.64 -33.37
N THR A 731 7.31 -15.87 -32.86
CA THR A 731 7.96 -16.30 -31.62
C THR A 731 9.34 -16.90 -31.92
N GLY A 732 10.12 -17.23 -30.88
CA GLY A 732 11.36 -18.01 -31.05
C GLY A 732 11.13 -19.38 -31.69
N ALA A 733 9.91 -19.91 -31.64
CA ALA A 733 9.51 -21.16 -32.31
C ALA A 733 9.03 -20.96 -33.76
N GLY A 734 9.13 -19.74 -34.32
CA GLY A 734 8.75 -19.48 -35.71
C GLY A 734 7.24 -19.43 -35.96
N ARG A 735 6.45 -18.98 -34.99
CA ARG A 735 4.97 -18.93 -35.08
C ARG A 735 4.45 -17.54 -34.75
N ALA A 736 3.46 -17.03 -35.49
CA ALA A 736 2.73 -15.84 -35.04
C ALA A 736 1.94 -16.19 -33.78
N ARG A 737 1.91 -15.29 -32.79
CA ARG A 737 1.27 -15.54 -31.49
C ARG A 737 0.46 -14.34 -31.04
N ALA A 738 -0.82 -14.57 -30.75
CA ALA A 738 -1.58 -13.67 -29.89
C ALA A 738 -1.51 -14.18 -28.45
N ALA A 739 -1.40 -13.29 -27.46
CA ALA A 739 -1.42 -13.69 -26.06
C ALA A 739 -2.08 -12.64 -25.15
N LEU A 740 -2.71 -13.12 -24.08
CA LEU A 740 -3.35 -12.36 -23.02
C LEU A 740 -2.73 -12.76 -21.68
N LYS A 741 -2.36 -11.77 -20.86
CA LYS A 741 -1.91 -11.97 -19.48
C LYS A 741 -2.43 -10.84 -18.60
N ILE A 742 -2.79 -11.16 -17.36
CA ILE A 742 -3.07 -10.23 -16.26
C ILE A 742 -2.07 -10.54 -15.14
N ALA A 743 -1.53 -9.53 -14.44
CA ALA A 743 -0.33 -9.69 -13.61
C ALA A 743 -0.39 -10.76 -12.51
N GLY A 744 -1.57 -11.11 -12.00
CA GLY A 744 -1.73 -12.16 -11.00
C GLY A 744 -1.89 -13.58 -11.56
N MET A 745 -2.04 -13.73 -12.88
CA MET A 745 -2.15 -15.06 -13.50
C MET A 745 -0.82 -15.80 -13.45
N GLN A 746 -0.87 -17.12 -13.21
CA GLN A 746 0.32 -17.98 -13.17
C GLN A 746 1.06 -18.04 -14.52
N ALA A 747 0.32 -18.03 -15.63
CA ALA A 747 0.87 -18.10 -16.98
C ALA A 747 0.10 -17.20 -17.94
N GLU A 748 0.75 -16.78 -19.02
CA GLU A 748 0.04 -16.17 -20.16
C GLU A 748 -0.78 -17.22 -20.90
N GLU A 749 -1.91 -16.79 -21.46
CA GLU A 749 -2.70 -17.59 -22.38
C GLU A 749 -2.42 -17.14 -23.81
N PHE A 750 -2.22 -18.08 -24.71
CA PHE A 750 -1.80 -17.77 -26.07
C PHE A 750 -2.56 -18.56 -27.13
N ILE A 751 -2.49 -18.03 -28.35
CA ILE A 751 -3.01 -18.61 -29.58
C ILE A 751 -1.85 -18.58 -30.58
N ASP A 752 -1.32 -19.75 -30.91
CA ASP A 752 -0.26 -19.89 -31.92
C ASP A 752 -0.84 -20.19 -33.29
N ALA A 753 -0.35 -19.50 -34.30
CA ALA A 753 -0.55 -19.87 -35.69
C ALA A 753 0.30 -21.10 -36.09
N GLY A 754 -0.03 -21.70 -37.24
CA GLY A 754 0.80 -22.74 -37.85
C GLY A 754 2.17 -22.27 -38.38
N ALA A 755 2.35 -20.96 -38.58
CA ALA A 755 3.51 -20.35 -39.24
C ALA A 755 3.72 -18.90 -38.73
N PRO A 756 4.86 -18.22 -39.01
CA PRO A 756 5.00 -16.79 -38.73
C PRO A 756 4.15 -15.97 -39.71
N LEU A 757 3.99 -14.67 -39.44
CA LEU A 757 3.34 -13.78 -40.42
C LEU A 757 4.17 -13.69 -41.72
N PRO A 758 3.53 -13.60 -42.90
CA PRO A 758 4.22 -13.47 -44.17
C PRO A 758 5.11 -12.23 -44.25
N VAL A 759 6.31 -12.39 -44.81
CA VAL A 759 7.30 -11.31 -44.99
C VAL A 759 7.12 -10.63 -46.34
N GLY A 760 7.30 -9.30 -46.39
CA GLY A 760 7.36 -8.50 -47.61
C GLY A 760 6.03 -8.33 -48.35
N ARG A 761 4.90 -8.66 -47.72
CA ARG A 761 3.55 -8.46 -48.29
C ARG A 761 2.55 -7.97 -47.26
N TRP A 762 1.52 -7.26 -47.72
CA TRP A 762 0.40 -6.89 -46.87
C TRP A 762 -0.40 -8.12 -46.45
N THR A 763 -0.67 -8.20 -45.15
CA THR A 763 -1.43 -9.26 -44.52
C THR A 763 -2.52 -8.64 -43.66
N HIS A 764 -3.75 -9.18 -43.72
CA HIS A 764 -4.78 -8.84 -42.74
C HIS A 764 -4.74 -9.86 -41.60
N VAL A 765 -4.55 -9.40 -40.37
CA VAL A 765 -4.56 -10.25 -39.17
C VAL A 765 -5.71 -9.84 -38.29
N ALA A 766 -6.51 -10.80 -37.83
CA ALA A 766 -7.57 -10.55 -36.87
C ALA A 766 -7.49 -11.49 -35.66
N LEU A 767 -7.76 -10.97 -34.48
CA LEU A 767 -7.88 -11.72 -33.23
C LEU A 767 -9.29 -11.55 -32.69
N THR A 768 -10.03 -12.65 -32.52
CA THR A 768 -11.34 -12.65 -31.84
C THR A 768 -11.20 -13.28 -30.46
N LEU A 769 -11.77 -12.65 -29.42
CA LEU A 769 -11.86 -13.19 -28.07
C LEU A 769 -13.33 -13.15 -27.61
N ALA A 770 -13.91 -14.30 -27.29
CA ALA A 770 -15.26 -14.39 -26.71
C ALA A 770 -15.49 -15.75 -26.04
N GLY A 771 -16.23 -15.76 -24.91
CA GLY A 771 -16.74 -16.99 -24.30
C GLY A 771 -15.67 -18.04 -23.96
N GLY A 772 -14.48 -17.61 -23.54
CA GLY A 772 -13.34 -18.49 -23.25
C GLY A 772 -12.66 -19.08 -24.50
N THR A 773 -12.93 -18.52 -25.68
CA THR A 773 -12.30 -18.90 -26.94
C THR A 773 -11.58 -17.72 -27.57
N GLY A 774 -10.34 -17.95 -27.97
CA GLY A 774 -9.55 -17.06 -28.79
C GLY A 774 -9.24 -17.66 -30.15
N VAL A 775 -9.37 -16.88 -31.22
CA VAL A 775 -9.07 -17.31 -32.59
C VAL A 775 -8.24 -16.25 -33.31
N LEU A 776 -7.12 -16.67 -33.88
CA LEU A 776 -6.24 -15.86 -34.70
C LEU A 776 -6.49 -16.18 -36.17
N TYR A 777 -6.73 -15.16 -36.98
CA TYR A 777 -6.96 -15.26 -38.42
C TYR A 777 -5.86 -14.54 -39.19
N VAL A 778 -5.41 -15.11 -40.30
CA VAL A 778 -4.46 -14.52 -41.24
C VAL A 778 -5.09 -14.56 -42.62
N ASP A 779 -5.16 -13.39 -43.28
CA ASP A 779 -5.82 -13.18 -44.57
C ASP A 779 -7.25 -13.73 -44.63
N GLY A 780 -7.98 -13.63 -43.52
CA GLY A 780 -9.37 -14.06 -43.40
C GLY A 780 -9.56 -15.55 -43.06
N VAL A 781 -8.48 -16.32 -42.97
CA VAL A 781 -8.49 -17.76 -42.67
C VAL A 781 -8.03 -18.00 -41.24
N GLU A 782 -8.70 -18.91 -40.51
CA GLU A 782 -8.28 -19.31 -39.17
C GLU A 782 -6.86 -19.90 -39.22
N ALA A 783 -5.94 -19.28 -38.49
CA ALA A 783 -4.54 -19.66 -38.41
C ALA A 783 -4.20 -20.38 -37.10
N GLY A 784 -4.96 -20.12 -36.03
CA GLY A 784 -4.79 -20.73 -34.72
C GLY A 784 -5.99 -20.50 -33.81
N ARG A 785 -6.19 -21.39 -32.82
CA ARG A 785 -7.30 -21.34 -31.87
C ARG A 785 -6.88 -21.83 -30.49
N ASN A 786 -7.39 -21.18 -29.45
CA ASN A 786 -7.40 -21.68 -28.08
C ASN A 786 -8.86 -21.65 -27.56
N SER A 787 -9.44 -22.83 -27.30
CA SER A 787 -10.84 -22.97 -26.85
C SER A 787 -10.96 -23.11 -25.32
N ALA A 788 -9.87 -22.91 -24.59
CA ALA A 788 -9.79 -23.07 -23.14
C ALA A 788 -9.20 -21.83 -22.47
N MET A 789 -9.45 -20.65 -23.04
CA MET A 789 -9.02 -19.40 -22.42
C MET A 789 -9.82 -19.13 -21.16
N VAL A 790 -9.14 -18.91 -20.04
CA VAL A 790 -9.75 -18.57 -18.75
C VAL A 790 -9.89 -17.07 -18.57
N ALA A 791 -8.94 -16.27 -19.07
CA ALA A 791 -8.96 -14.82 -18.93
C ALA A 791 -9.89 -14.18 -19.96
N SER A 792 -10.69 -13.23 -19.47
CA SER A 792 -11.51 -12.36 -20.31
C SER A 792 -10.75 -11.05 -20.63
N PRO A 793 -10.89 -10.50 -21.85
CA PRO A 793 -10.40 -9.15 -22.15
C PRO A 793 -11.00 -8.07 -21.23
N LEU A 794 -12.10 -8.38 -20.52
CA LEU A 794 -12.71 -7.49 -19.52
C LEU A 794 -11.72 -7.06 -18.44
N LEU A 795 -10.74 -7.91 -18.12
CA LEU A 795 -9.75 -7.66 -17.08
C LEU A 795 -8.63 -6.71 -17.50
N LEU A 796 -8.50 -6.37 -18.79
CA LEU A 796 -7.51 -5.41 -19.29
C LEU A 796 -7.79 -3.96 -18.87
N GLY A 797 -9.04 -3.63 -18.52
CA GLY A 797 -9.41 -2.32 -17.98
C GLY A 797 -9.09 -1.14 -18.90
N ALA A 798 -8.89 0.02 -18.28
CA ALA A 798 -8.54 1.27 -18.94
C ALA A 798 -7.04 1.34 -19.26
N SER A 799 -6.56 0.47 -20.15
CA SER A 799 -5.13 0.30 -20.46
C SER A 799 -4.43 1.62 -20.84
N THR A 800 -3.22 1.85 -20.34
CA THR A 800 -2.46 3.11 -20.51
C THR A 800 -1.33 3.02 -21.53
N ARG A 801 -0.91 1.80 -21.92
CA ARG A 801 0.19 1.54 -22.84
C ARG A 801 -0.32 0.71 -24.01
N ASN A 802 -0.71 1.40 -25.06
CA ASN A 802 -1.32 0.82 -26.25
C ASN A 802 -0.47 1.17 -27.47
N TYR A 803 0.10 0.18 -28.14
CA TYR A 803 1.05 0.40 -29.22
C TYR A 803 0.79 -0.45 -30.45
N LEU A 804 1.17 0.07 -31.62
CA LEU A 804 1.45 -0.70 -32.82
C LEU A 804 2.96 -0.64 -33.11
N GLY A 805 3.59 -1.79 -33.35
CA GLY A 805 5.02 -1.87 -33.69
C GLY A 805 5.99 -1.85 -32.50
N ARG A 806 5.49 -1.78 -31.27
CA ARG A 806 6.31 -1.70 -30.03
C ARG A 806 5.76 -2.63 -28.96
N SER A 807 6.66 -3.29 -28.22
CA SER A 807 6.27 -4.02 -27.00
C SER A 807 6.28 -3.13 -25.76
N GLN A 808 5.42 -3.47 -24.81
CA GLN A 808 5.50 -2.94 -23.45
C GLN A 808 6.76 -3.40 -22.70
N ASN A 809 7.37 -4.52 -23.11
CA ASN A 809 8.68 -4.93 -22.61
C ASN A 809 9.79 -4.28 -23.46
N ALA A 810 10.52 -3.34 -22.85
CA ALA A 810 11.57 -2.58 -23.53
C ALA A 810 12.76 -3.44 -24.04
N THR A 811 12.88 -4.69 -23.60
CA THR A 811 13.92 -5.61 -24.10
C THR A 811 13.52 -6.31 -25.41
N HIS A 812 12.26 -6.21 -25.83
CA HIS A 812 11.81 -6.78 -27.10
C HIS A 812 12.10 -5.83 -28.28
N PRO A 813 12.39 -6.37 -29.47
CA PRO A 813 12.63 -5.56 -30.66
C PRO A 813 11.36 -4.81 -31.12
N TYR A 814 11.56 -3.68 -31.78
CA TYR A 814 10.49 -2.99 -32.53
C TYR A 814 10.17 -3.77 -33.81
N LEU A 815 8.94 -3.61 -34.30
CA LEU A 815 8.56 -4.19 -35.58
C LEU A 815 9.18 -3.40 -36.73
N HIS A 816 9.81 -4.10 -37.67
CA HIS A 816 10.22 -3.55 -38.95
C HIS A 816 9.19 -3.91 -40.02
N GLY A 817 8.53 -2.91 -40.59
CA GLY A 817 7.39 -3.12 -41.47
C GLY A 817 6.55 -1.86 -41.71
N ALA A 818 5.26 -2.03 -41.97
CA ALA A 818 4.30 -0.94 -42.10
C ALA A 818 2.88 -1.35 -41.66
N VAL A 819 2.06 -0.38 -41.24
CA VAL A 819 0.65 -0.57 -40.85
C VAL A 819 -0.26 0.39 -41.63
N ARG A 820 -1.45 -0.08 -42.04
CA ARG A 820 -2.39 0.72 -42.86
C ARG A 820 -3.86 0.65 -42.47
N ASP A 821 -4.24 -0.17 -41.48
CA ASP A 821 -5.58 -0.13 -40.90
C ASP A 821 -5.51 -0.83 -39.53
N PHE A 822 -6.09 -0.22 -38.51
CA PHE A 822 -6.30 -0.83 -37.19
C PHE A 822 -7.76 -0.64 -36.79
N ARG A 823 -8.41 -1.72 -36.32
CA ARG A 823 -9.80 -1.71 -35.87
C ARG A 823 -9.98 -2.53 -34.60
N LEU A 824 -10.88 -2.08 -33.74
CA LEU A 824 -11.38 -2.82 -32.59
C LEU A 824 -12.90 -2.87 -32.65
N HIS A 825 -13.48 -4.06 -32.55
CA HIS A 825 -14.92 -4.28 -32.44
C HIS A 825 -15.25 -4.74 -31.02
N ASN A 826 -16.44 -4.39 -30.52
CA ASN A 826 -16.92 -4.81 -29.20
C ASN A 826 -17.56 -6.20 -29.16
N ARG A 827 -17.27 -7.04 -30.17
CA ARG A 827 -17.76 -8.41 -30.30
C ARG A 827 -16.75 -9.28 -31.00
N ALA A 828 -16.88 -10.59 -30.84
CA ALA A 828 -16.20 -11.54 -31.71
C ALA A 828 -16.90 -11.60 -33.08
N LEU A 829 -16.18 -11.24 -34.15
CA LEU A 829 -16.65 -11.40 -35.52
C LEU A 829 -16.64 -12.89 -35.90
N SER A 830 -17.64 -13.31 -36.68
CA SER A 830 -17.64 -14.64 -37.28
C SER A 830 -16.51 -14.78 -38.31
N ALA A 831 -16.07 -16.01 -38.58
CA ALA A 831 -15.07 -16.28 -39.63
C ALA A 831 -15.47 -15.65 -40.99
N SER A 832 -16.77 -15.63 -41.32
CA SER A 832 -17.27 -15.02 -42.56
C SER A 832 -17.11 -13.48 -42.58
N GLU A 833 -17.27 -12.84 -41.43
CA GLU A 833 -17.09 -11.39 -41.27
C GLU A 833 -15.62 -11.02 -41.31
N VAL A 834 -14.76 -11.80 -40.64
CA VAL A 834 -13.30 -11.64 -40.70
C VAL A 834 -12.79 -11.82 -42.13
N ALA A 835 -13.30 -12.81 -42.88
CA ALA A 835 -12.95 -13.01 -44.27
C ALA A 835 -13.36 -11.83 -45.16
N ARG A 836 -14.54 -11.24 -44.95
CA ARG A 836 -14.95 -10.01 -45.65
C ARG A 836 -14.03 -8.84 -45.32
N LEU A 837 -13.68 -8.66 -44.05
CA LEU A 837 -12.78 -7.60 -43.59
C LEU A 837 -11.37 -7.73 -44.19
N ALA A 838 -10.92 -8.96 -44.43
CA ALA A 838 -9.60 -9.24 -45.03
C ALA A 838 -9.49 -8.80 -46.51
N VAL A 839 -10.59 -8.81 -47.26
CA VAL A 839 -10.60 -8.42 -48.68
C VAL A 839 -10.55 -6.89 -48.85
N GLY A 840 -11.00 -6.12 -47.86
CA GLY A 840 -10.98 -4.66 -47.85
C GLY A 840 -12.37 -4.05 -47.68
#